data_AF-A0AAX4PLS1-F1
#
_entry.id   AF-A0AAX4PLS1-F1
#
_cell.length_a   1.000
_cell.length_b   1.000
_cell.length_c   1.000
_cell.angle_alpha   90.00
_cell.angle_beta   90.00
_cell.angle_gamma   90.00
#
_symmetry.space_group_name_H-M   'P 1'
#
loop_
_entity.id
_entity.type
_entity.pdbx_description
1 polymer ?
#
loop_
_entity_poly.entity_id
_entity_poly.type
_entity_poly.pdbx_seq_one_letter_code
_entity_poly.pdbx_strand_id
1 'polypeptide(L)'
;MVPVGGMTQANMAAVGGVKKNLKNFTSSLRRAKNQANAHTKAAQPVFVAQSSCTAGLAWTLSSRIGIVSPAASVGKLRAISTTTPESETPSSSSRVLYPFSEIEKKWQQHWEENSTFAVSEDAHMSGKEKFYVLDMFPYPSGSGLHVGHPEGYTATDITARYKRMLGQQVMHPMGWDAFGLPAEQYAINTGTHPRDTTAANVGRFREQLKSLGFSFDWSREVSTTDPDYYKWTQWIFLKLFEKGLAYQAEVPVNWCPALGTVLANEEVIDGLSERGSHPVVRVPMKQWMLRITHYAERLLEDLEDLDWSDSIKEMQRNWIGKSEGAAIEFRVESDALGGGDGGHGAALEVFTTRPDTLFGATYCCLAPENALVAEITTSAQKEQVEAYVKEASKKSDLERTELQKTKSGVFTGAYAINPVSGRRIPVWVADYVLGSYGTGAVMAVPAHDQRDFEFALENNLPVEWVVQPSGGDFDGEGAFTGEGVAKNSAAAEGGLVLDGLPTSEAKEAVVGWLESQGRGRRQINYKLRDWLFARQRYWGEPFPIVYDRENPDVPIPLSPEDLPLTLPDVESYEPTGTGESPLAVVKDWVEFSKDGKDYVRETNTMPQWAGSCWYYLRFLDPKNQEALIDPEKEKYWMPVDLYVGGAEHAVLHLLYARFWHKVLYDVGVVTTKEPFGKLVSQGMILGEVEYTAYKDPETGRHVSIEGQKDLSSLEAVAIDASDVTKKGKGYVMKDDESVMVQARAHKMSKSRGNVINPTRSSRRTARTPCACTRCSWAR
;
A
#
# COMPACT_ATOMS: atom_id res chain seq x y z
N MET A 1 -33.53 21.79 36.42
CA MET A 1 -34.35 21.88 37.65
C MET A 1 -34.66 20.46 38.13
N VAL A 2 -34.23 20.14 39.37
CA VAL A 2 -34.67 19.03 40.27
C VAL A 2 -34.29 17.57 39.88
N PRO A 3 -33.78 16.70 40.79
CA PRO A 3 -32.67 16.86 41.73
C PRO A 3 -31.75 15.60 41.85
N VAL A 4 -30.61 15.78 42.53
CA VAL A 4 -29.62 14.75 42.90
C VAL A 4 -30.04 14.03 44.19
N GLY A 5 -30.04 12.69 44.19
CA GLY A 5 -30.22 11.84 45.38
C GLY A 5 -28.90 11.17 45.78
N GLY A 6 -28.56 11.24 47.07
CA GLY A 6 -27.23 10.96 47.61
C GLY A 6 -26.81 9.49 47.72
N MET A 7 -25.49 9.27 47.66
CA MET A 7 -24.84 8.01 48.02
C MET A 7 -24.55 7.94 49.53
N THR A 8 -24.83 6.78 50.12
CA THR A 8 -24.60 6.44 51.53
C THR A 8 -23.15 6.03 51.81
N GLN A 9 -22.75 6.11 53.08
CA GLN A 9 -21.41 5.81 53.62
C GLN A 9 -20.85 4.39 53.34
N ALA A 10 -21.60 3.50 52.69
CA ALA A 10 -21.12 2.17 52.29
C ALA A 10 -20.18 2.19 51.06
N ASN A 11 -20.22 3.24 50.23
CA ASN A 11 -19.41 3.32 49.00
C ASN A 11 -17.98 3.84 49.20
N MET A 12 -17.62 4.37 50.38
CA MET A 12 -16.25 4.82 50.66
C MET A 12 -15.27 3.68 51.01
N ALA A 13 -15.76 2.52 51.45
CA ALA A 13 -14.90 1.38 51.79
C ALA A 13 -14.45 0.57 50.55
N ALA A 14 -15.23 0.57 49.47
CA ALA A 14 -14.90 -0.15 48.23
C ALA A 14 -13.83 0.57 47.39
N VAL A 15 -13.77 1.90 47.43
CA VAL A 15 -12.78 2.72 46.68
C VAL A 15 -11.38 2.64 47.31
N GLY A 16 -11.28 2.36 48.62
CA GLY A 16 -10.00 2.17 49.32
C GLY A 16 -9.29 0.85 48.99
N GLY A 17 -10.04 -0.21 48.69
CA GLY A 17 -9.49 -1.53 48.32
C GLY A 17 -8.89 -1.57 46.90
N VAL A 18 -9.52 -0.87 45.95
CA VAL A 18 -9.07 -0.82 44.55
C VAL A 18 -7.76 -0.04 44.38
N LYS A 19 -7.57 1.06 45.15
CA LYS A 19 -6.30 1.84 45.14
C LYS A 19 -5.11 1.08 45.74
N LYS A 20 -5.36 0.14 46.67
CA LYS A 20 -4.30 -0.66 47.31
C LYS A 20 -3.82 -1.81 46.41
N ASN A 21 -4.73 -2.41 45.62
CA ASN A 21 -4.40 -3.44 44.64
C ASN A 21 -3.67 -2.87 43.40
N LEU A 22 -4.01 -1.66 42.95
CA LEU A 22 -3.33 -1.01 41.81
C LEU A 22 -1.87 -0.60 42.12
N LYS A 23 -1.59 -0.17 43.36
CA LYS A 23 -0.22 0.14 43.83
C LYS A 23 0.66 -1.11 43.97
N ASN A 24 0.09 -2.24 44.39
CA ASN A 24 0.81 -3.50 44.50
C ASN A 24 1.12 -4.09 43.09
N PHE A 25 0.19 -3.98 42.14
CA PHE A 25 0.38 -4.45 40.77
C PHE A 25 1.46 -3.63 40.00
N THR A 26 1.46 -2.30 40.16
CA THR A 26 2.48 -1.41 39.58
C THR A 26 3.88 -1.60 40.20
N SER A 27 3.97 -1.96 41.49
CA SER A 27 5.25 -2.31 42.13
C SER A 27 5.85 -3.65 41.65
N SER A 28 4.99 -4.62 41.30
CA SER A 28 5.38 -5.94 40.77
C SER A 28 5.91 -5.83 39.34
N LEU A 29 5.24 -5.04 38.49
CA LEU A 29 5.67 -4.72 37.13
C LEU A 29 6.99 -3.94 37.09
N ARG A 30 7.24 -3.02 38.04
CA ARG A 30 8.52 -2.30 38.13
C ARG A 30 9.68 -3.20 38.59
N ARG A 31 9.41 -4.24 39.41
CA ARG A 31 10.42 -5.24 39.79
C ARG A 31 10.73 -6.23 38.66
N ALA A 32 9.73 -6.65 37.89
CA ALA A 32 9.93 -7.51 36.72
C ALA A 32 10.69 -6.79 35.58
N LYS A 33 10.43 -5.50 35.37
CA LYS A 33 11.12 -4.69 34.34
C LYS A 33 12.58 -4.38 34.71
N ASN A 34 12.90 -4.24 36.01
CA ASN A 34 14.27 -4.04 36.48
C ASN A 34 15.11 -5.33 36.57
N GLN A 35 14.49 -6.50 36.68
CA GLN A 35 15.20 -7.80 36.57
C GLN A 35 15.49 -8.20 35.11
N ALA A 36 14.65 -7.79 34.15
CA ALA A 36 14.90 -8.02 32.72
C ALA A 36 16.02 -7.12 32.15
N ASN A 37 16.24 -5.92 32.71
CA ASN A 37 17.27 -4.98 32.25
C ASN A 37 18.67 -5.18 32.87
N ALA A 38 18.85 -6.14 33.79
CA ALA A 38 20.15 -6.45 34.40
C ALA A 38 20.95 -7.56 33.67
N HIS A 39 20.37 -8.19 32.64
CA HIS A 39 21.01 -9.28 31.87
C HIS A 39 21.49 -8.89 30.46
N THR A 40 21.48 -7.61 30.09
CA THR A 40 21.91 -7.12 28.76
C THR A 40 23.08 -6.13 28.83
N LYS A 41 24.09 -6.40 29.68
CA LYS A 41 25.43 -5.79 29.55
C LYS A 41 26.52 -6.75 30.06
N ALA A 42 26.99 -7.65 29.19
CA ALA A 42 28.31 -8.28 29.30
C ALA A 42 28.71 -8.90 27.95
N ALA A 43 30.01 -8.84 27.65
CA ALA A 43 30.64 -9.01 26.35
C ALA A 43 30.33 -10.34 25.61
N GLN A 44 30.22 -10.26 24.28
CA GLN A 44 30.20 -11.42 23.39
C GLN A 44 31.63 -11.88 23.07
N PRO A 45 31.99 -13.16 23.29
CA PRO A 45 33.02 -13.81 22.51
C PRO A 45 32.38 -14.60 21.35
N VAL A 46 32.97 -14.43 20.17
CA VAL A 46 32.71 -15.19 18.95
C VAL A 46 33.06 -16.66 19.19
N PHE A 47 32.12 -17.59 18.95
CA PHE A 47 32.42 -19.01 18.82
C PHE A 47 31.87 -19.57 17.51
N VAL A 48 32.80 -20.00 16.68
CA VAL A 48 32.63 -20.85 15.50
C VAL A 48 32.32 -22.27 15.97
N ALA A 49 31.22 -22.86 15.51
CA ALA A 49 30.90 -24.26 15.78
C ALA A 49 31.06 -25.09 14.49
N GLN A 50 32.24 -25.67 14.31
CA GLN A 50 32.38 -26.98 13.69
C GLN A 50 32.19 -28.01 14.80
N SER A 51 31.37 -29.05 14.59
CA SER A 51 31.61 -30.31 15.29
C SER A 51 31.09 -31.51 14.50
N SER A 52 31.97 -32.48 14.44
CA SER A 52 31.83 -33.83 13.90
C SER A 52 31.68 -34.82 15.06
N CYS A 53 31.05 -35.95 14.73
CA CYS A 53 31.24 -37.29 15.30
C CYS A 53 30.84 -37.63 16.76
N THR A 54 29.81 -38.50 16.83
CA THR A 54 29.74 -39.82 17.49
C THR A 54 29.68 -40.00 19.02
N ALA A 55 28.93 -41.07 19.37
CA ALA A 55 28.69 -41.73 20.66
C ALA A 55 27.65 -41.02 21.55
N GLY A 56 26.54 -41.62 21.99
CA GLY A 56 26.20 -43.02 22.19
C GLY A 56 25.95 -43.22 23.68
N LEU A 57 24.68 -43.36 24.10
CA LEU A 57 24.28 -43.97 25.38
C LEU A 57 22.78 -44.27 25.36
N ALA A 58 22.48 -45.55 25.56
CA ALA A 58 21.18 -46.18 25.44
C ALA A 58 20.30 -45.97 26.68
N TRP A 59 18.99 -45.89 26.45
CA TRP A 59 17.96 -46.13 27.46
C TRP A 59 17.40 -47.55 27.31
N THR A 60 17.33 -48.24 28.43
CA THR A 60 16.73 -49.57 28.62
C THR A 60 15.22 -49.53 28.43
N LEU A 61 14.66 -50.42 27.60
CA LEU A 61 13.29 -50.90 27.77
C LEU A 61 13.26 -52.42 27.69
N SER A 62 12.68 -53.00 28.73
CA SER A 62 12.47 -54.42 28.93
C SER A 62 11.33 -54.93 28.04
N SER A 63 11.60 -55.96 27.23
CA SER A 63 10.56 -56.88 26.77
C SER A 63 11.13 -58.30 26.68
N ARG A 64 10.49 -59.20 27.42
CA ARG A 64 10.74 -60.63 27.44
C ARG A 64 10.14 -61.26 26.19
N ILE A 65 10.95 -61.82 25.30
CA ILE A 65 10.60 -63.02 24.52
C ILE A 65 11.88 -63.83 24.37
N GLY A 66 11.91 -65.01 24.98
CA GLY A 66 12.99 -65.97 24.78
C GLY A 66 12.78 -66.75 23.49
N ILE A 67 13.87 -67.09 22.81
CA ILE A 67 14.07 -68.38 22.13
C ILE A 67 15.58 -68.60 22.01
N VAL A 68 15.91 -69.87 22.16
CA VAL A 68 17.18 -70.55 22.35
C VAL A 68 18.13 -70.38 21.15
N SER A 69 19.44 -70.31 21.41
CA SER A 69 20.49 -70.62 20.44
C SER A 69 21.38 -71.73 21.03
N PRO A 70 21.85 -72.69 20.23
CA PRO A 70 23.29 -72.91 20.19
C PRO A 70 23.77 -73.17 18.74
N ALA A 71 24.80 -72.49 18.26
CA ALA A 71 26.23 -72.78 18.46
C ALA A 71 26.80 -73.80 17.47
N ALA A 72 27.87 -73.39 16.78
CA ALA A 72 29.12 -74.13 16.47
C ALA A 72 29.67 -73.59 15.14
N SER A 73 30.75 -72.80 15.10
CA SER A 73 32.15 -73.11 15.45
C SER A 73 32.92 -73.84 14.34
N VAL A 74 33.67 -73.03 13.58
CA VAL A 74 35.09 -73.20 13.23
C VAL A 74 35.52 -74.42 12.40
N GLY A 75 36.06 -74.11 11.22
CA GLY A 75 37.03 -74.96 10.52
C GLY A 75 37.78 -74.19 9.44
N LYS A 76 38.92 -73.57 9.81
CA LYS A 76 39.95 -73.11 8.84
C LYS A 76 40.72 -74.34 8.36
N LEU A 77 41.01 -74.44 7.06
CA LEU A 77 42.38 -74.57 6.54
C LEU A 77 42.44 -74.49 4.99
N ARG A 78 43.47 -73.72 4.58
CA ARG A 78 44.07 -73.45 3.25
C ARG A 78 44.32 -74.71 2.39
N ALA A 79 44.56 -74.67 1.09
CA ALA A 79 44.64 -73.65 0.04
C ALA A 79 44.70 -74.41 -1.30
N ILE A 80 44.11 -73.89 -2.38
CA ILE A 80 44.52 -74.27 -3.75
C ILE A 80 44.57 -73.02 -4.63
N SER A 81 45.65 -72.99 -5.40
CA SER A 81 46.15 -71.96 -6.30
C SER A 81 45.11 -71.38 -7.26
N THR A 82 45.26 -70.07 -7.44
CA THR A 82 44.60 -69.15 -8.36
C THR A 82 44.74 -69.54 -9.83
N THR A 83 43.61 -69.57 -10.55
CA THR A 83 43.40 -68.89 -11.84
C THR A 83 41.89 -68.82 -12.12
N THR A 84 41.44 -67.61 -12.47
CA THR A 84 40.08 -67.06 -12.60
C THR A 84 39.09 -67.81 -13.49
N PRO A 85 37.81 -67.82 -13.09
CA PRO A 85 36.70 -67.46 -13.98
C PRO A 85 36.19 -66.06 -13.64
N GLU A 86 35.78 -65.33 -14.68
CA GLU A 86 35.28 -63.96 -14.67
C GLU A 86 34.31 -63.68 -13.52
N SER A 87 34.62 -62.68 -12.71
CA SER A 87 33.66 -62.10 -11.78
C SER A 87 32.72 -61.20 -12.58
N GLU A 88 31.50 -61.65 -12.81
CA GLU A 88 30.38 -60.74 -13.02
C GLU A 88 30.33 -59.78 -11.83
N THR A 89 30.56 -58.51 -12.14
CA THR A 89 30.39 -57.40 -11.21
C THR A 89 28.95 -57.42 -10.68
N PRO A 90 28.72 -57.30 -9.37
CA PRO A 90 27.37 -57.19 -8.86
C PRO A 90 26.76 -55.91 -9.44
N SER A 91 25.67 -56.08 -10.19
CA SER A 91 24.93 -54.97 -10.77
C SER A 91 24.55 -54.00 -9.66
N SER A 92 24.82 -52.73 -9.90
CA SER A 92 24.49 -51.67 -8.97
C SER A 92 23.01 -51.74 -8.62
N SER A 93 22.69 -51.86 -7.33
CA SER A 93 21.31 -51.70 -6.87
C SER A 93 20.85 -50.30 -7.27
N SER A 94 20.04 -50.21 -8.33
CA SER A 94 19.46 -48.95 -8.77
C SER A 94 18.59 -48.43 -7.62
N ARG A 95 18.91 -47.25 -7.09
CA ARG A 95 18.05 -46.59 -6.12
C ARG A 95 16.71 -46.35 -6.81
N VAL A 96 15.65 -46.97 -6.30
CA VAL A 96 14.28 -46.67 -6.75
C VAL A 96 14.01 -45.20 -6.40
N LEU A 97 13.88 -44.36 -7.43
CA LEU A 97 13.58 -42.94 -7.26
C LEU A 97 12.12 -42.78 -6.82
N TYR A 98 11.85 -41.81 -5.95
CA TYR A 98 10.47 -41.48 -5.53
C TYR A 98 9.64 -41.03 -6.75
N PRO A 99 8.55 -41.73 -7.12
CA PRO A 99 7.83 -41.49 -8.38
C PRO A 99 6.83 -40.34 -8.25
N PHE A 100 7.34 -39.12 -8.06
CA PHE A 100 6.52 -37.91 -7.86
C PHE A 100 5.48 -37.69 -8.98
N SER A 101 5.82 -37.98 -10.24
CA SER A 101 4.92 -37.79 -11.39
C SER A 101 3.68 -38.68 -11.36
N GLU A 102 3.74 -39.81 -10.67
CA GLU A 102 2.62 -40.74 -10.50
C GLU A 102 1.85 -40.40 -9.22
N ILE A 103 2.56 -40.16 -8.12
CA ILE A 103 1.96 -39.93 -6.80
C ILE A 103 1.21 -38.60 -6.74
N GLU A 104 1.79 -37.51 -7.26
CA GLU A 104 1.16 -36.18 -7.23
C GLU A 104 -0.17 -36.19 -8.01
N LYS A 105 -0.16 -36.72 -9.23
CA LYS A 105 -1.38 -36.81 -10.07
C LYS A 105 -2.47 -37.65 -9.40
N LYS A 106 -2.09 -38.80 -8.83
CA LYS A 106 -3.03 -39.68 -8.11
C LYS A 106 -3.77 -38.91 -7.02
N TRP A 107 -3.05 -38.18 -6.16
CA TRP A 107 -3.66 -37.47 -5.03
C TRP A 107 -4.40 -36.21 -5.46
N GLN A 108 -3.88 -35.47 -6.44
CA GLN A 108 -4.59 -34.32 -7.02
C GLN A 108 -5.94 -34.72 -7.61
N GLN A 109 -5.97 -35.81 -8.39
CA GLN A 109 -7.20 -36.37 -8.94
C GLN A 109 -8.15 -36.82 -7.83
N HIS A 110 -7.65 -37.54 -6.82
CA HIS A 110 -8.45 -37.95 -5.67
C HIS A 110 -9.11 -36.77 -4.96
N TRP A 111 -8.34 -35.69 -4.69
CA TRP A 111 -8.89 -34.52 -3.99
C TRP A 111 -9.95 -33.77 -4.81
N GLU A 112 -9.76 -33.69 -6.13
CA GLU A 112 -10.72 -33.08 -7.05
C GLU A 112 -12.02 -33.90 -7.13
N GLU A 113 -11.93 -35.20 -7.43
CA GLU A 113 -13.09 -36.09 -7.58
C GLU A 113 -13.93 -36.18 -6.30
N ASN A 114 -13.28 -36.09 -5.13
CA ASN A 114 -13.95 -36.17 -3.84
C ASN A 114 -14.29 -34.78 -3.25
N SER A 115 -14.01 -33.69 -3.97
CA SER A 115 -14.17 -32.32 -3.46
C SER A 115 -13.61 -32.16 -2.03
N THR A 116 -12.43 -32.75 -1.78
CA THR A 116 -11.90 -32.99 -0.41
C THR A 116 -11.76 -31.72 0.43
N PHE A 117 -11.59 -30.58 -0.23
CA PHE A 117 -11.36 -29.30 0.41
C PHE A 117 -12.57 -28.37 0.38
N ALA A 118 -13.70 -28.82 -0.19
CA ALA A 118 -14.91 -28.02 -0.26
C ALA A 118 -15.49 -27.77 1.14
N VAL A 119 -15.86 -26.52 1.40
CA VAL A 119 -16.59 -26.12 2.60
C VAL A 119 -18.07 -26.34 2.38
N SER A 120 -18.70 -27.13 3.24
CA SER A 120 -20.14 -27.34 3.21
C SER A 120 -20.92 -26.02 3.34
N GLU A 121 -22.01 -25.86 2.61
CA GLU A 121 -22.84 -24.64 2.66
C GLU A 121 -23.46 -24.40 4.06
N ASP A 122 -23.71 -25.48 4.82
CA ASP A 122 -24.19 -25.45 6.20
C ASP A 122 -23.06 -25.43 7.24
N ALA A 123 -21.80 -25.20 6.85
CA ALA A 123 -20.66 -25.18 7.77
C ALA A 123 -20.85 -24.21 8.95
N HIS A 124 -21.54 -23.08 8.70
CA HIS A 124 -21.91 -22.09 9.71
C HIS A 124 -22.86 -22.63 10.80
N MET A 125 -23.60 -23.70 10.51
CA MET A 125 -24.48 -24.40 11.46
C MET A 125 -23.79 -25.55 12.20
N SER A 126 -22.54 -25.89 11.84
CA SER A 126 -21.88 -27.10 12.33
C SER A 126 -21.42 -27.03 13.79
N GLY A 127 -21.37 -25.82 14.38
CA GLY A 127 -20.86 -25.58 15.74
C GLY A 127 -19.36 -25.84 15.90
N LYS A 128 -18.65 -26.18 14.83
CA LYS A 128 -17.19 -26.37 14.84
C LYS A 128 -16.48 -25.02 14.81
N GLU A 129 -15.27 -25.00 15.33
CA GLU A 129 -14.39 -23.85 15.21
C GLU A 129 -14.00 -23.64 13.73
N LYS A 130 -14.09 -22.41 13.25
CA LYS A 130 -13.76 -22.01 11.89
C LYS A 130 -12.30 -21.55 11.76
N PHE A 131 -11.77 -21.64 10.55
CA PHE A 131 -10.53 -20.99 10.15
C PHE A 131 -10.62 -20.53 8.69
N TYR A 132 -10.65 -19.22 8.48
CA TYR A 132 -10.63 -18.58 7.18
C TYR A 132 -9.22 -18.10 6.86
N VAL A 133 -8.54 -18.84 5.98
CA VAL A 133 -7.22 -18.49 5.45
C VAL A 133 -7.36 -18.03 4.01
N LEU A 134 -6.72 -16.91 3.68
CA LEU A 134 -6.92 -16.24 2.42
C LEU A 134 -5.60 -15.75 1.82
N ASP A 135 -5.49 -15.96 0.52
CA ASP A 135 -4.43 -15.42 -0.32
C ASP A 135 -4.88 -14.11 -0.98
N MET A 136 -3.94 -13.20 -1.25
CA MET A 136 -4.15 -12.19 -2.30
C MET A 136 -4.34 -12.91 -3.63
N PHE A 137 -5.56 -12.90 -4.17
CA PHE A 137 -5.88 -13.57 -5.43
C PHE A 137 -5.12 -12.94 -6.61
N PRO A 138 -4.72 -13.71 -7.63
CA PRO A 138 -3.82 -13.22 -8.67
C PRO A 138 -4.53 -12.42 -9.77
N TYR A 139 -3.78 -11.49 -10.37
CA TYR A 139 -4.12 -10.91 -11.67
C TYR A 139 -3.85 -11.94 -12.79
N PRO A 140 -4.84 -12.33 -13.62
CA PRO A 140 -4.67 -13.24 -14.75
C PRO A 140 -4.11 -12.49 -15.97
N SER A 141 -3.08 -11.67 -15.77
CA SER A 141 -2.57 -10.67 -16.72
C SER A 141 -1.34 -11.11 -17.52
N GLY A 142 -0.97 -12.39 -17.49
CA GLY A 142 0.06 -12.88 -18.41
C GLY A 142 0.02 -14.39 -18.57
N SER A 143 1.05 -14.94 -19.20
CA SER A 143 1.09 -16.34 -19.70
C SER A 143 1.22 -17.42 -18.60
N GLY A 144 0.66 -17.20 -17.42
CA GLY A 144 0.67 -18.10 -16.25
C GLY A 144 1.33 -17.51 -15.00
N LEU A 145 1.35 -18.33 -13.94
CA LEU A 145 2.04 -18.09 -12.68
C LEU A 145 3.56 -17.94 -12.90
N HIS A 146 4.17 -17.07 -12.09
CA HIS A 146 5.59 -17.12 -11.75
C HIS A 146 5.79 -17.71 -10.35
N VAL A 147 7.01 -18.17 -10.02
CA VAL A 147 7.36 -18.77 -8.72
C VAL A 147 7.07 -17.88 -7.51
N GLY A 148 7.00 -16.56 -7.67
CA GLY A 148 6.56 -15.65 -6.60
C GLY A 148 5.12 -15.89 -6.11
N HIS A 149 4.17 -16.32 -6.96
CA HIS A 149 2.80 -16.56 -6.46
C HIS A 149 2.73 -17.78 -5.53
N PRO A 150 3.30 -18.95 -5.89
CA PRO A 150 3.32 -20.10 -5.00
C PRO A 150 3.98 -19.88 -3.64
N GLU A 151 4.84 -18.88 -3.44
CA GLU A 151 5.48 -18.64 -2.13
C GLU A 151 4.44 -18.38 -1.04
N GLY A 152 3.60 -17.36 -1.24
CA GLY A 152 2.50 -17.04 -0.33
C GLY A 152 1.48 -18.18 -0.26
N TYR A 153 1.11 -18.73 -1.42
CA TYR A 153 0.06 -19.76 -1.52
C TYR A 153 0.47 -21.09 -0.86
N THR A 154 1.77 -21.38 -0.78
CA THR A 154 2.28 -22.54 -0.04
C THR A 154 2.14 -22.33 1.47
N ALA A 155 2.38 -21.11 1.97
CA ALA A 155 2.26 -20.81 3.39
C ALA A 155 0.79 -20.93 3.87
N THR A 156 -0.15 -20.44 3.07
CA THR A 156 -1.59 -20.59 3.35
C THR A 156 -2.03 -22.04 3.24
N ASP A 157 -1.60 -22.80 2.23
CA ASP A 157 -1.93 -24.22 2.09
C ASP A 157 -1.42 -25.07 3.27
N ILE A 158 -0.18 -24.84 3.72
CA ILE A 158 0.38 -25.50 4.91
C ILE A 158 -0.52 -25.24 6.13
N THR A 159 -0.93 -23.98 6.31
CA THR A 159 -1.79 -23.58 7.44
C THR A 159 -3.18 -24.19 7.29
N ALA A 160 -3.79 -24.13 6.11
CA ALA A 160 -5.10 -24.69 5.82
C ALA A 160 -5.16 -26.19 6.14
N ARG A 161 -4.17 -26.96 5.66
CA ARG A 161 -4.05 -28.39 5.92
C ARG A 161 -3.85 -28.69 7.40
N TYR A 162 -2.95 -27.96 8.07
CA TYR A 162 -2.72 -28.11 9.50
C TYR A 162 -4.00 -27.88 10.31
N LYS A 163 -4.73 -26.79 10.05
CA LYS A 163 -5.99 -26.47 10.74
C LYS A 163 -7.09 -27.49 10.46
N ARG A 164 -7.19 -27.99 9.23
CA ARG A 164 -8.13 -29.07 8.87
C ARG A 164 -7.82 -30.36 9.63
N MET A 165 -6.53 -30.69 9.82
CA MET A 165 -6.09 -31.85 10.62
C MET A 165 -6.38 -31.71 12.12
N LEU A 166 -6.52 -30.48 12.63
CA LEU A 166 -7.00 -30.23 13.99
C LEU A 166 -8.53 -30.33 14.13
N GLY A 167 -9.25 -30.62 13.05
CA GLY A 167 -10.71 -30.78 13.04
C GLY A 167 -11.50 -29.48 12.87
N GLN A 168 -10.84 -28.35 12.57
CA GLN A 168 -11.49 -27.06 12.28
C GLN A 168 -12.19 -27.07 10.91
N GLN A 169 -13.22 -26.24 10.75
CA GLN A 169 -13.82 -25.93 9.44
C GLN A 169 -12.94 -24.91 8.73
N VAL A 170 -12.30 -25.31 7.63
CA VAL A 170 -11.31 -24.47 6.94
C VAL A 170 -11.86 -23.94 5.61
N MET A 171 -11.99 -22.63 5.50
CA MET A 171 -12.23 -21.91 4.25
C MET A 171 -10.89 -21.48 3.66
N HIS A 172 -10.52 -22.04 2.52
CA HIS A 172 -9.34 -21.66 1.73
C HIS A 172 -9.76 -21.47 0.27
N PRO A 173 -10.25 -20.29 -0.11
CA PRO A 173 -10.80 -20.05 -1.45
C PRO A 173 -9.74 -19.49 -2.40
N MET A 174 -10.06 -19.45 -3.69
CA MET A 174 -9.26 -18.78 -4.72
C MET A 174 -10.16 -18.16 -5.78
N GLY A 175 -9.71 -17.08 -6.41
CA GLY A 175 -10.43 -16.38 -7.47
C GLY A 175 -9.48 -15.57 -8.35
N TRP A 176 -10.02 -14.62 -9.12
CA TRP A 176 -9.26 -13.89 -10.12
C TRP A 176 -9.59 -12.40 -10.11
N ASP A 177 -8.57 -11.55 -9.96
CA ASP A 177 -8.70 -10.11 -10.16
C ASP A 177 -8.50 -9.78 -11.63
N ALA A 178 -9.57 -9.87 -12.40
CA ALA A 178 -9.57 -10.06 -13.84
C ALA A 178 -9.85 -8.79 -14.67
N PHE A 179 -10.36 -7.73 -14.06
CA PHE A 179 -10.49 -6.41 -14.69
C PHE A 179 -9.19 -5.61 -14.64
N GLY A 180 -9.13 -4.50 -15.39
CA GLY A 180 -8.07 -3.50 -15.29
C GLY A 180 -7.09 -3.41 -16.45
N LEU A 181 -6.18 -2.43 -16.33
CA LEU A 181 -5.11 -2.15 -17.30
C LEU A 181 -4.34 -3.36 -17.80
N PRO A 182 -3.97 -4.33 -16.94
CA PRO A 182 -3.00 -5.34 -17.34
C PRO A 182 -3.57 -6.28 -18.41
N ALA A 183 -4.84 -6.67 -18.25
CA ALA A 183 -5.56 -7.49 -19.20
C ALA A 183 -5.86 -6.72 -20.49
N GLU A 184 -6.29 -5.46 -20.37
CA GLU A 184 -6.59 -4.58 -21.51
C GLU A 184 -5.36 -4.30 -22.37
N GLN A 185 -4.21 -3.96 -21.78
CA GLN A 185 -2.99 -3.69 -22.54
C GLN A 185 -2.47 -4.95 -23.25
N TYR A 186 -2.60 -6.11 -22.61
CA TYR A 186 -2.24 -7.38 -23.25
C TYR A 186 -3.15 -7.67 -24.45
N ALA A 187 -4.45 -7.44 -24.30
CA ALA A 187 -5.44 -7.55 -25.37
C ALA A 187 -5.11 -6.65 -26.57
N ILE A 188 -4.84 -5.36 -26.31
CA ILE A 188 -4.41 -4.39 -27.33
C ILE A 188 -3.15 -4.87 -28.06
N ASN A 189 -2.10 -5.23 -27.30
CA ASN A 189 -0.81 -5.63 -27.88
C ASN A 189 -0.86 -6.91 -28.72
N THR A 190 -1.88 -7.75 -28.50
CA THR A 190 -2.03 -9.04 -29.20
C THR A 190 -3.18 -9.04 -30.21
N GLY A 191 -3.97 -7.97 -30.28
CA GLY A 191 -5.14 -7.87 -31.15
C GLY A 191 -6.25 -8.87 -30.80
N THR A 192 -6.45 -9.16 -29.52
CA THR A 192 -7.43 -10.16 -29.04
C THR A 192 -8.38 -9.56 -28.01
N HIS A 193 -9.64 -10.00 -27.95
CA HIS A 193 -10.60 -9.40 -27.01
C HIS A 193 -10.18 -9.66 -25.54
N PRO A 194 -10.27 -8.65 -24.64
CA PRO A 194 -9.84 -8.81 -23.24
C PRO A 194 -10.63 -9.89 -22.49
N ARG A 195 -11.91 -10.10 -22.83
CA ARG A 195 -12.73 -11.20 -22.27
C ARG A 195 -12.11 -12.58 -22.55
N ASP A 196 -11.70 -12.83 -23.79
CA ASP A 196 -11.20 -14.14 -24.22
C ASP A 196 -9.81 -14.42 -23.67
N THR A 197 -8.92 -13.42 -23.70
CA THR A 197 -7.58 -13.54 -23.12
C THR A 197 -7.62 -13.76 -21.62
N THR A 198 -8.51 -13.03 -20.92
CA THR A 198 -8.72 -13.19 -19.49
C THR A 198 -9.22 -14.60 -19.18
N ALA A 199 -10.23 -15.11 -19.88
CA ALA A 199 -10.74 -16.47 -19.69
C ALA A 199 -9.66 -17.54 -19.93
N ALA A 200 -8.86 -17.39 -21.00
CA ALA A 200 -7.75 -18.29 -21.30
C ALA A 200 -6.66 -18.25 -20.20
N ASN A 201 -6.30 -17.07 -19.72
CA ASN A 201 -5.33 -16.90 -18.64
C ASN A 201 -5.84 -17.47 -17.32
N VAL A 202 -7.09 -17.22 -16.96
CA VAL A 202 -7.76 -17.82 -15.80
C VAL A 202 -7.69 -19.35 -15.85
N GLY A 203 -8.06 -19.95 -16.98
CA GLY A 203 -7.97 -21.40 -17.18
C GLY A 203 -6.56 -21.93 -16.96
N ARG A 204 -5.56 -21.25 -17.51
CA ARG A 204 -4.15 -21.61 -17.34
C ARG A 204 -3.67 -21.47 -15.90
N PHE A 205 -4.03 -20.39 -15.21
CA PHE A 205 -3.67 -20.21 -13.79
C PHE A 205 -4.31 -21.31 -12.94
N ARG A 206 -5.59 -21.62 -13.18
CA ARG A 206 -6.31 -22.72 -12.51
C ARG A 206 -5.59 -24.04 -12.69
N GLU A 207 -5.23 -24.41 -13.91
CA GLU A 207 -4.45 -25.63 -14.21
C GLU A 207 -3.13 -25.66 -13.44
N GLN A 208 -2.39 -24.54 -13.43
CA GLN A 208 -1.10 -24.47 -12.73
C GLN A 208 -1.27 -24.59 -11.21
N LEU A 209 -2.25 -23.91 -10.61
CA LEU A 209 -2.52 -24.02 -9.17
C LEU A 209 -2.97 -25.42 -8.78
N LYS A 210 -3.85 -26.06 -9.56
CA LYS A 210 -4.25 -27.47 -9.34
C LYS A 210 -3.05 -28.40 -9.44
N SER A 211 -2.14 -28.17 -10.39
CA SER A 211 -0.92 -28.98 -10.55
C SER A 211 0.08 -28.84 -9.39
N LEU A 212 0.00 -27.77 -8.60
CA LEU A 212 0.78 -27.59 -7.38
C LEU A 212 0.15 -28.29 -6.17
N GLY A 213 -1.10 -28.75 -6.28
CA GLY A 213 -1.79 -29.52 -5.24
C GLY A 213 -2.25 -28.69 -4.04
N PHE A 214 -2.50 -27.39 -4.22
CA PHE A 214 -3.04 -26.55 -3.15
C PHE A 214 -4.47 -26.96 -2.78
N SER A 215 -4.81 -26.83 -1.49
CA SER A 215 -6.06 -27.29 -0.90
C SER A 215 -7.21 -26.27 -0.95
N PHE A 216 -7.37 -25.66 -2.14
CA PHE A 216 -8.42 -24.68 -2.40
C PHE A 216 -9.81 -25.31 -2.53
N ASP A 217 -10.82 -24.57 -2.08
CA ASP A 217 -12.22 -24.81 -2.40
C ASP A 217 -12.59 -24.19 -3.76
N TRP A 218 -12.42 -24.96 -4.83
CA TRP A 218 -12.78 -24.53 -6.19
C TRP A 218 -14.28 -24.33 -6.42
N SER A 219 -15.14 -24.81 -5.52
CA SER A 219 -16.60 -24.57 -5.63
C SER A 219 -16.98 -23.11 -5.34
N ARG A 220 -16.03 -22.36 -4.75
CA ARG A 220 -16.15 -20.95 -4.39
C ARG A 220 -15.35 -20.01 -5.29
N GLU A 221 -14.89 -20.50 -6.43
CA GLU A 221 -14.16 -19.71 -7.41
C GLU A 221 -14.99 -18.51 -7.91
N VAL A 222 -14.38 -17.32 -7.95
CA VAL A 222 -14.99 -16.09 -8.49
C VAL A 222 -14.03 -15.36 -9.42
N SER A 223 -14.56 -14.65 -10.42
CA SER A 223 -13.80 -13.69 -11.23
C SER A 223 -14.42 -12.31 -11.10
N THR A 224 -13.60 -11.26 -10.95
CA THR A 224 -14.13 -9.87 -10.87
C THR A 224 -14.82 -9.42 -12.16
N THR A 225 -14.57 -10.10 -13.29
CA THR A 225 -15.22 -9.87 -14.59
C THR A 225 -16.59 -10.51 -14.75
N ASP A 226 -17.02 -11.35 -13.80
CA ASP A 226 -18.30 -12.03 -13.91
C ASP A 226 -19.45 -11.07 -13.58
N PRO A 227 -20.52 -10.97 -14.38
CA PRO A 227 -21.66 -10.09 -14.09
C PRO A 227 -22.28 -10.31 -12.72
N ASP A 228 -22.38 -11.57 -12.29
CA ASP A 228 -22.89 -11.95 -10.96
C ASP A 228 -21.98 -11.48 -9.82
N TYR A 229 -20.71 -11.21 -10.10
CA TYR A 229 -19.77 -10.60 -9.16
C TYR A 229 -19.89 -9.09 -9.18
N TYR A 230 -19.67 -8.43 -10.32
CA TYR A 230 -19.62 -6.97 -10.37
C TYR A 230 -21.00 -6.29 -10.24
N LYS A 231 -22.12 -7.02 -10.36
CA LYS A 231 -23.45 -6.57 -9.89
C LYS A 231 -23.34 -6.03 -8.46
N TRP A 232 -22.62 -6.75 -7.61
CA TRP A 232 -22.46 -6.38 -6.22
C TRP A 232 -21.40 -5.29 -6.02
N THR A 233 -20.36 -5.24 -6.84
CA THR A 233 -19.45 -4.08 -6.87
C THR A 233 -20.22 -2.79 -7.20
N GLN A 234 -21.11 -2.83 -8.21
CA GLN A 234 -22.00 -1.73 -8.57
C GLN A 234 -22.94 -1.38 -7.41
N TRP A 235 -23.52 -2.38 -6.75
CA TRP A 235 -24.36 -2.17 -5.57
C TRP A 235 -23.60 -1.48 -4.42
N ILE A 236 -22.35 -1.87 -4.15
CA ILE A 236 -21.52 -1.22 -3.13
C ILE A 236 -21.24 0.24 -3.52
N PHE A 237 -20.99 0.50 -4.81
CA PHE A 237 -20.85 1.87 -5.31
C PHE A 237 -22.11 2.70 -5.08
N LEU A 238 -23.30 2.14 -5.30
CA LEU A 238 -24.56 2.82 -4.97
C LEU A 238 -24.63 3.16 -3.47
N LYS A 239 -24.16 2.28 -2.57
CA LYS A 239 -24.10 2.58 -1.13
C LYS A 239 -23.11 3.69 -0.79
N LEU A 240 -21.96 3.73 -1.47
CA LEU A 240 -21.01 4.84 -1.36
C LEU A 240 -21.65 6.16 -1.84
N PHE A 241 -22.39 6.14 -2.95
CA PHE A 241 -23.09 7.30 -3.49
C PHE A 241 -24.21 7.79 -2.57
N GLU A 242 -25.08 6.89 -2.09
CA GLU A 242 -26.16 7.18 -1.12
C GLU A 242 -25.63 7.85 0.16
N LYS A 243 -24.41 7.49 0.60
CA LYS A 243 -23.75 8.06 1.79
C LYS A 243 -22.99 9.36 1.52
N GLY A 244 -22.99 9.88 0.28
CA GLY A 244 -22.21 11.07 -0.10
C GLY A 244 -20.69 10.83 -0.12
N LEU A 245 -20.27 9.57 -0.19
CA LEU A 245 -18.87 9.15 -0.23
C LEU A 245 -18.37 9.01 -1.68
N ALA A 246 -19.24 8.81 -2.67
CA ALA A 246 -18.88 8.92 -4.08
C ALA A 246 -19.38 10.25 -4.63
N TYR A 247 -18.51 11.04 -5.25
CA TYR A 247 -18.85 12.35 -5.80
C TYR A 247 -18.02 12.66 -7.05
N GLN A 248 -18.51 13.57 -7.89
CA GLN A 248 -17.76 14.10 -9.02
C GLN A 248 -17.07 15.41 -8.65
N ALA A 249 -15.83 15.58 -9.09
CA ALA A 249 -15.10 16.83 -8.98
C ALA A 249 -14.18 17.03 -10.18
N GLU A 250 -14.01 18.29 -10.59
CA GLU A 250 -12.92 18.66 -11.49
C GLU A 250 -11.64 18.73 -10.65
N VAL A 251 -10.72 17.80 -10.92
CA VAL A 251 -9.45 17.72 -10.21
C VAL A 251 -8.31 17.63 -11.21
N PRO A 252 -7.13 18.17 -10.89
CA PRO A 252 -5.95 17.83 -11.67
C PRO A 252 -5.68 16.33 -11.49
N VAL A 253 -5.72 15.59 -12.59
CA VAL A 253 -5.52 14.14 -12.67
C VAL A 253 -4.12 13.81 -13.17
N ASN A 254 -3.60 12.65 -12.77
CA ASN A 254 -2.39 12.08 -13.35
C ASN A 254 -2.79 11.40 -14.66
N TRP A 255 -2.52 12.04 -15.79
CA TRP A 255 -2.84 11.53 -17.12
C TRP A 255 -1.61 10.88 -17.74
N CYS A 256 -1.74 9.64 -18.23
CA CYS A 256 -0.69 8.99 -19.01
C CYS A 256 -1.10 8.94 -20.50
N PRO A 257 -0.52 9.80 -21.37
CA PRO A 257 -0.87 9.83 -22.79
C PRO A 257 -0.63 8.50 -23.51
N ALA A 258 0.44 7.79 -23.14
CA ALA A 258 0.79 6.50 -23.75
C ALA A 258 -0.23 5.40 -23.42
N LEU A 259 -0.85 5.46 -22.24
CA LEU A 259 -1.88 4.51 -21.79
C LEU A 259 -3.31 5.02 -22.06
N GLY A 260 -3.47 6.28 -22.49
CA GLY A 260 -4.77 6.89 -22.78
C GLY A 260 -5.72 6.94 -21.58
N THR A 261 -5.19 7.10 -20.36
CA THR A 261 -6.02 6.96 -19.15
C THR A 261 -5.46 7.69 -17.94
N VAL A 262 -6.33 8.02 -16.98
CA VAL A 262 -5.92 8.51 -15.66
C VAL A 262 -5.35 7.41 -14.78
N LEU A 263 -4.44 7.83 -13.90
CA LEU A 263 -3.79 7.02 -12.88
C LEU A 263 -4.10 7.59 -11.49
N ALA A 264 -4.29 6.74 -10.49
CA ALA A 264 -4.31 7.18 -9.10
C ALA A 264 -2.91 7.66 -8.67
N ASN A 265 -2.82 8.36 -7.53
CA ASN A 265 -1.52 8.84 -7.02
C ASN A 265 -0.55 7.68 -6.79
N GLU A 266 -1.06 6.54 -6.35
CA GLU A 266 -0.28 5.34 -6.06
C GLU A 266 0.15 4.57 -7.31
N GLU A 267 -0.41 4.91 -8.48
CA GLU A 267 -0.05 4.32 -9.78
C GLU A 267 1.03 5.14 -10.51
N VAL A 268 1.54 6.21 -9.87
CA VAL A 268 2.62 7.07 -10.37
C VAL A 268 3.85 6.91 -9.48
N ILE A 269 4.96 6.48 -10.07
CA ILE A 269 6.23 6.26 -9.39
C ILE A 269 7.26 7.17 -10.07
N ASP A 270 7.84 8.09 -9.32
CA ASP A 270 8.85 9.02 -9.82
C ASP A 270 8.41 9.85 -11.06
N GLY A 271 7.13 10.24 -11.11
CA GLY A 271 6.53 10.97 -12.24
C GLY A 271 6.23 10.10 -13.47
N LEU A 272 6.46 8.79 -13.38
CA LEU A 272 6.20 7.82 -14.44
C LEU A 272 5.06 6.88 -14.04
N SER A 273 4.37 6.32 -15.02
CA SER A 273 3.38 5.28 -14.76
C SER A 273 4.03 4.02 -14.17
N GLU A 274 3.40 3.41 -13.15
CA GLU A 274 3.82 2.12 -12.58
C GLU A 274 3.98 1.04 -13.67
N ARG A 275 3.19 1.17 -14.74
CA ARG A 275 3.20 0.28 -15.91
C ARG A 275 3.80 0.97 -17.12
N GLY A 276 4.87 0.39 -17.65
CA GLY A 276 5.53 0.87 -18.87
C GLY A 276 6.46 2.07 -18.65
N SER A 277 6.50 2.65 -17.44
CA SER A 277 7.38 3.77 -17.10
C SER A 277 7.22 4.96 -18.05
N HIS A 278 5.98 5.26 -18.44
CA HIS A 278 5.65 6.34 -19.34
C HIS A 278 5.51 7.67 -18.58
N PRO A 279 5.90 8.81 -19.17
CA PRO A 279 5.69 10.12 -18.55
C PRO A 279 4.22 10.37 -18.21
N VAL A 280 3.98 10.92 -17.04
CA VAL A 280 2.65 11.30 -16.55
C VAL A 280 2.57 12.82 -16.52
N VAL A 281 1.49 13.38 -17.06
CA VAL A 281 1.21 14.82 -17.09
C VAL A 281 -0.02 15.14 -16.25
N ARG A 282 -0.11 16.37 -15.77
CA ARG A 282 -1.27 16.85 -14.99
C ARG A 282 -2.26 17.53 -15.92
N VAL A 283 -3.51 17.09 -15.89
CA VAL A 283 -4.61 17.66 -16.69
C VAL A 283 -5.82 17.86 -15.79
N PRO A 284 -6.50 19.02 -15.80
CA PRO A 284 -7.80 19.16 -15.14
C PRO A 284 -8.85 18.26 -15.82
N MET A 285 -9.55 17.43 -15.05
CA MET A 285 -10.59 16.56 -15.59
C MET A 285 -11.67 16.28 -14.54
N LYS A 286 -12.95 16.24 -14.96
CA LYS A 286 -14.07 15.78 -14.13
C LYS A 286 -13.92 14.27 -13.90
N GLN A 287 -13.81 13.86 -12.63
CA GLN A 287 -13.62 12.46 -12.24
C GLN A 287 -14.56 12.07 -11.09
N TRP A 288 -14.82 10.76 -10.99
CA TRP A 288 -15.37 10.16 -9.77
C TRP A 288 -14.29 10.01 -8.71
N MET A 289 -14.58 10.53 -7.53
CA MET A 289 -13.75 10.49 -6.33
C MET A 289 -14.47 9.72 -5.24
N LEU A 290 -13.74 8.93 -4.44
CA LEU A 290 -14.24 8.34 -3.21
C LEU A 290 -13.67 9.06 -1.99
N ARG A 291 -14.56 9.51 -1.09
CA ARG A 291 -14.27 10.28 0.12
C ARG A 291 -13.70 9.43 1.24
N ILE A 292 -12.60 8.72 0.97
CA ILE A 292 -11.90 7.88 1.95
C ILE A 292 -11.38 8.70 3.14
N THR A 293 -11.09 9.99 2.94
CA THR A 293 -10.66 10.90 4.03
C THR A 293 -11.70 11.03 5.14
N HIS A 294 -12.98 10.82 4.84
CA HIS A 294 -14.05 10.79 5.85
C HIS A 294 -13.85 9.66 6.89
N TYR A 295 -13.09 8.61 6.52
CA TYR A 295 -12.75 7.49 7.38
C TYR A 295 -11.31 7.53 7.90
N ALA A 296 -10.55 8.61 7.65
CA ALA A 296 -9.11 8.68 7.97
C ALA A 296 -8.80 8.37 9.45
N GLU A 297 -9.57 8.94 10.39
CA GLU A 297 -9.40 8.68 11.83
C GLU A 297 -9.65 7.22 12.17
N ARG A 298 -10.79 6.65 11.73
CA ARG A 298 -11.11 5.23 11.98
C ARG A 298 -10.12 4.28 11.31
N LEU A 299 -9.61 4.65 10.13
CA LEU A 299 -8.56 3.89 9.46
C LEU A 299 -7.25 3.92 10.25
N LEU A 300 -6.99 4.93 11.08
CA LEU A 300 -5.84 4.96 12.00
C LEU A 300 -6.12 4.22 13.30
N GLU A 301 -7.19 4.58 14.00
CA GLU A 301 -7.49 4.05 15.33
C GLU A 301 -7.70 2.53 15.30
N ASP A 302 -8.46 2.03 14.32
CA ASP A 302 -8.77 0.60 14.23
C ASP A 302 -7.55 -0.26 13.78
N LEU A 303 -6.41 0.34 13.39
CA LEU A 303 -5.16 -0.43 13.14
C LEU A 303 -4.58 -1.05 14.41
N GLU A 304 -4.84 -0.46 15.58
CA GLU A 304 -4.28 -0.94 16.85
C GLU A 304 -4.80 -2.34 17.19
N ASP A 305 -6.03 -2.66 16.81
CA ASP A 305 -6.70 -3.94 17.09
C ASP A 305 -6.21 -5.10 16.19
N LEU A 306 -5.41 -4.83 15.16
CA LEU A 306 -4.99 -5.82 14.15
C LEU A 306 -3.69 -6.55 14.50
N ASP A 307 -3.64 -7.86 14.25
CA ASP A 307 -2.40 -8.66 14.33
C ASP A 307 -1.60 -8.54 13.02
N TRP A 308 -1.14 -7.33 12.76
CA TRP A 308 -0.32 -6.96 11.59
C TRP A 308 1.07 -6.52 12.06
N SER A 309 2.09 -6.70 11.23
CA SER A 309 3.44 -6.23 11.56
C SER A 309 3.48 -4.69 11.72
N ASP A 310 4.29 -4.21 12.66
CA ASP A 310 4.46 -2.77 12.91
C ASP A 310 4.86 -2.01 11.64
N SER A 311 5.71 -2.60 10.78
CA SER A 311 6.12 -2.02 9.51
C SER A 311 4.93 -1.70 8.59
N ILE A 312 3.95 -2.60 8.47
CA ILE A 312 2.74 -2.39 7.65
C ILE A 312 1.84 -1.33 8.29
N LYS A 313 1.67 -1.38 9.62
CA LYS A 313 0.89 -0.36 10.33
C LYS A 313 1.52 1.02 10.16
N GLU A 314 2.83 1.14 10.30
CA GLU A 314 3.58 2.38 10.10
C GLU A 314 3.49 2.88 8.66
N MET A 315 3.54 2.01 7.65
CA MET A 315 3.29 2.42 6.27
C MET A 315 1.91 3.07 6.11
N GLN A 316 0.84 2.49 6.68
CA GLN A 316 -0.49 3.11 6.65
C GLN A 316 -0.57 4.38 7.51
N ARG A 317 0.01 4.43 8.70
CA ARG A 317 0.03 5.64 9.55
C ARG A 317 0.72 6.81 8.84
N ASN A 318 1.87 6.56 8.23
CA ASN A 318 2.62 7.55 7.47
C ASN A 318 1.91 7.97 6.18
N TRP A 319 1.19 7.03 5.55
CA TRP A 319 0.38 7.33 4.36
C TRP A 319 -0.82 8.20 4.68
N ILE A 320 -1.58 7.83 5.73
CA ILE A 320 -2.73 8.60 6.18
C ILE A 320 -2.26 9.96 6.72
N GLY A 321 -1.13 9.98 7.43
CA GLY A 321 -0.39 11.16 7.83
C GLY A 321 -1.24 12.15 8.63
N LYS A 322 -1.80 11.69 9.76
CA LYS A 322 -2.52 12.58 10.68
C LYS A 322 -1.56 13.60 11.27
N SER A 323 -2.01 14.85 11.25
CA SER A 323 -1.31 15.98 11.82
C SER A 323 -2.31 16.84 12.58
N GLU A 324 -1.94 17.25 13.79
CA GLU A 324 -2.73 18.18 14.60
C GLU A 324 -2.04 19.54 14.60
N GLY A 325 -2.83 20.59 14.43
CA GLY A 325 -2.32 21.94 14.28
C GLY A 325 -3.41 22.99 14.38
N ALA A 326 -3.17 24.12 13.72
CA ALA A 326 -4.10 25.23 13.67
C ALA A 326 -4.38 25.63 12.23
N ALA A 327 -5.65 25.89 11.92
CA ALA A 327 -6.01 26.76 10.81
C ALA A 327 -5.98 28.20 11.27
N ILE A 328 -5.32 29.06 10.51
CA ILE A 328 -5.03 30.45 10.89
C ILE A 328 -5.41 31.34 9.72
N GLU A 329 -6.16 32.40 10.00
CA GLU A 329 -6.56 33.39 9.01
C GLU A 329 -5.55 34.56 8.97
N PHE A 330 -4.98 34.80 7.79
CA PHE A 330 -4.15 35.96 7.48
C PHE A 330 -4.93 36.90 6.57
N ARG A 331 -5.25 38.10 7.05
CA ARG A 331 -5.93 39.11 6.22
C ARG A 331 -4.99 39.62 5.14
N VAL A 332 -5.46 39.65 3.90
CA VAL A 332 -4.67 40.14 2.76
C VAL A 332 -4.94 41.62 2.53
N GLU A 333 -3.87 42.39 2.42
CA GLU A 333 -3.84 43.76 1.94
C GLU A 333 -3.27 43.77 0.52
N SER A 334 -4.10 44.16 -0.45
CA SER A 334 -3.68 44.35 -1.84
C SER A 334 -4.36 45.57 -2.44
N ASP A 335 -3.59 46.38 -3.16
CA ASP A 335 -4.11 47.52 -3.93
C ASP A 335 -5.00 47.05 -5.10
N ALA A 336 -4.92 45.75 -5.49
CA ALA A 336 -5.77 45.14 -6.50
C ALA A 336 -7.24 44.96 -6.06
N LEU A 337 -7.50 44.93 -4.73
CA LEU A 337 -8.83 44.70 -4.17
C LEU A 337 -9.74 45.95 -4.20
N GLY A 338 -9.24 47.08 -4.71
CA GLY A 338 -9.99 48.34 -4.82
C GLY A 338 -10.19 49.01 -3.46
N GLY A 339 -9.57 50.18 -3.25
CA GLY A 339 -9.79 50.97 -2.04
C GLY A 339 -11.24 51.46 -1.96
N GLY A 340 -12.08 50.80 -1.16
CA GLY A 340 -13.48 51.20 -0.96
C GLY A 340 -14.20 50.37 0.11
N ASP A 341 -14.43 51.02 1.25
CA ASP A 341 -15.29 50.66 2.38
C ASP A 341 -15.05 49.33 3.14
N GLY A 342 -14.98 49.47 4.47
CA GLY A 342 -14.67 48.38 5.38
C GLY A 342 -15.71 47.26 5.39
N GLY A 343 -15.26 46.03 5.11
CA GLY A 343 -16.01 44.82 5.37
C GLY A 343 -15.64 43.66 4.44
N HIS A 344 -14.68 42.84 4.87
CA HIS A 344 -14.23 41.56 4.26
C HIS A 344 -13.27 41.69 3.06
N GLY A 345 -12.03 42.13 3.31
CA GLY A 345 -10.93 41.87 2.38
C GLY A 345 -10.63 40.37 2.29
N ALA A 346 -10.04 39.94 1.16
CA ALA A 346 -9.62 38.56 0.96
C ALA A 346 -8.77 38.06 2.14
N ALA A 347 -9.00 36.82 2.56
CA ALA A 347 -8.28 36.21 3.68
C ALA A 347 -7.62 34.91 3.22
N LEU A 348 -6.37 34.73 3.65
CA LEU A 348 -5.55 33.57 3.36
C LEU A 348 -5.62 32.65 4.59
N GLU A 349 -6.34 31.54 4.47
CA GLU A 349 -6.36 30.51 5.51
C GLU A 349 -5.15 29.59 5.31
N VAL A 350 -4.32 29.42 6.34
CA VAL A 350 -3.19 28.46 6.35
C VAL A 350 -3.41 27.38 7.36
N PHE A 351 -2.83 26.20 7.12
CA PHE A 351 -2.69 25.15 8.12
C PHE A 351 -1.23 25.01 8.57
N THR A 352 -1.00 24.88 9.88
CA THR A 352 0.35 24.63 10.44
C THR A 352 0.31 23.68 11.63
N THR A 353 1.29 22.78 11.71
CA THR A 353 1.57 21.92 12.88
C THR A 353 2.51 22.57 13.89
N ARG A 354 3.03 23.76 13.55
CA ARG A 354 3.93 24.60 14.36
C ARG A 354 3.31 25.96 14.63
N PRO A 355 2.09 26.03 15.22
CA PRO A 355 1.51 27.32 15.53
C PRO A 355 2.33 28.08 16.59
N ASP A 356 3.17 27.38 17.38
CA ASP A 356 4.13 27.98 18.32
C ASP A 356 5.10 28.96 17.65
N THR A 357 5.37 28.79 16.35
CA THR A 357 6.33 29.61 15.62
C THR A 357 5.68 30.73 14.81
N LEU A 358 4.39 30.98 15.00
CA LEU A 358 3.60 31.96 14.24
C LEU A 358 4.15 33.39 14.30
N PHE A 359 4.78 33.78 15.41
CA PHE A 359 5.48 35.07 15.52
C PHE A 359 6.63 35.19 14.52
N GLY A 360 7.28 34.09 14.16
CA GLY A 360 8.40 34.05 13.22
C GLY A 360 7.97 33.97 11.75
N ALA A 361 6.68 34.02 11.45
CA ALA A 361 6.21 34.00 10.07
C ALA A 361 6.55 35.33 9.38
N THR A 362 7.41 35.27 8.34
CA THR A 362 7.95 36.45 7.65
C THR A 362 7.43 36.62 6.22
N TYR A 363 6.77 35.61 5.66
CA TYR A 363 6.03 35.67 4.40
C TYR A 363 4.96 34.56 4.35
N CYS A 364 4.05 34.64 3.39
CA CYS A 364 3.11 33.56 3.08
C CYS A 364 3.35 33.08 1.64
N CYS A 365 3.11 31.79 1.38
CA CYS A 365 3.15 31.22 0.04
C CYS A 365 1.81 30.61 -0.35
N LEU A 366 1.39 30.85 -1.59
CA LEU A 366 0.26 30.23 -2.24
C LEU A 366 0.75 29.19 -3.25
N ALA A 367 -0.01 28.10 -3.37
CA ALA A 367 0.12 27.21 -4.51
C ALA A 367 -0.20 27.96 -5.81
N PRO A 368 0.49 27.68 -6.94
CA PRO A 368 0.20 28.26 -8.25
C PRO A 368 -1.26 28.16 -8.68
N GLU A 369 -1.95 27.09 -8.29
CA GLU A 369 -3.35 26.83 -8.64
C GLU A 369 -4.35 27.47 -7.67
N ASN A 370 -3.90 28.17 -6.62
CA ASN A 370 -4.79 28.75 -5.62
C ASN A 370 -5.59 29.92 -6.22
N ALA A 371 -6.91 29.91 -6.02
CA ALA A 371 -7.81 30.91 -6.57
C ALA A 371 -7.45 32.36 -6.15
N LEU A 372 -6.89 32.55 -4.96
CA LEU A 372 -6.46 33.87 -4.46
C LEU A 372 -5.32 34.46 -5.31
N VAL A 373 -4.52 33.64 -6.01
CA VAL A 373 -3.41 34.15 -6.83
C VAL A 373 -3.93 35.14 -7.87
N ALA A 374 -5.03 34.82 -8.55
CA ALA A 374 -5.62 35.69 -9.56
C ALA A 374 -6.26 36.95 -8.95
N GLU A 375 -6.76 36.87 -7.70
CA GLU A 375 -7.47 37.94 -7.01
C GLU A 375 -6.53 38.99 -6.41
N ILE A 376 -5.44 38.55 -5.79
CA ILE A 376 -4.58 39.44 -4.98
C ILE A 376 -3.39 40.00 -5.78
N THR A 377 -3.04 39.38 -6.91
CA THR A 377 -1.87 39.78 -7.71
C THR A 377 -2.06 41.18 -8.27
N THR A 378 -1.10 42.05 -7.94
CA THR A 378 -1.08 43.44 -8.42
C THR A 378 -0.81 43.52 -9.92
N SER A 379 -1.31 44.58 -10.57
CA SER A 379 -1.11 44.80 -12.01
C SER A 379 0.37 44.82 -12.41
N ALA A 380 1.26 45.27 -11.53
CA ALA A 380 2.71 45.31 -11.79
C ALA A 380 3.35 43.91 -11.80
N GLN A 381 2.80 42.95 -11.06
CA GLN A 381 3.35 41.59 -10.95
C GLN A 381 2.62 40.57 -11.83
N LYS A 382 1.48 40.94 -12.41
CA LYS A 382 0.59 40.05 -13.16
C LYS A 382 1.30 39.22 -14.23
N GLU A 383 2.10 39.86 -15.09
CA GLU A 383 2.80 39.16 -16.18
C GLU A 383 3.78 38.09 -15.66
N GLN A 384 4.53 38.40 -14.61
CA GLN A 384 5.50 37.47 -14.02
C GLN A 384 4.80 36.32 -13.29
N VAL A 385 3.73 36.62 -12.56
CA VAL A 385 2.93 35.61 -11.85
C VAL A 385 2.26 34.65 -12.83
N GLU A 386 1.62 35.15 -13.89
CA GLU A 386 0.98 34.31 -14.91
C GLU A 386 1.99 33.40 -15.63
N ALA A 387 3.18 33.93 -15.94
CA ALA A 387 4.26 33.15 -16.53
C ALA A 387 4.75 32.03 -15.59
N TYR A 388 4.92 32.35 -14.30
CA TYR A 388 5.35 31.38 -13.29
C TYR A 388 4.30 30.29 -13.06
N VAL A 389 3.02 30.66 -12.90
CA VAL A 389 1.91 29.71 -12.72
C VAL A 389 1.82 28.75 -13.91
N LYS A 390 1.96 29.26 -15.13
CA LYS A 390 1.97 28.44 -16.35
C LYS A 390 3.16 27.48 -16.44
N GLU A 391 4.32 27.85 -15.90
CA GLU A 391 5.47 26.96 -15.85
C GLU A 391 5.32 25.90 -14.76
N ALA A 392 4.83 26.30 -13.58
CA ALA A 392 4.58 25.39 -12.47
C ALA A 392 3.50 24.35 -12.80
N SER A 393 2.47 24.71 -13.57
CA SER A 393 1.40 23.78 -13.97
C SER A 393 1.87 22.65 -14.88
N LYS A 394 3.08 22.74 -15.45
CA LYS A 394 3.68 21.69 -16.27
C LYS A 394 4.38 20.62 -15.43
N LYS A 395 4.63 20.90 -14.15
CA LYS A 395 5.34 20.03 -13.21
C LYS A 395 4.35 19.17 -12.41
N SER A 396 4.74 17.95 -12.10
CA SER A 396 4.06 17.06 -11.17
C SER A 396 4.27 17.48 -9.71
N ASP A 397 3.38 17.02 -8.80
CA ASP A 397 3.52 17.25 -7.34
C ASP A 397 4.89 16.75 -6.82
N LEU A 398 5.44 15.68 -7.41
CA LEU A 398 6.74 15.13 -7.04
C LEU A 398 7.90 16.03 -7.51
N GLU A 399 7.85 16.50 -8.76
CA GLU A 399 8.83 17.46 -9.30
C GLU A 399 8.85 18.78 -8.53
N ARG A 400 7.72 19.13 -7.89
CA ARG A 400 7.56 20.32 -7.05
C ARG A 400 8.01 20.14 -5.61
N THR A 401 8.23 18.91 -5.14
CA THR A 401 8.56 18.65 -3.73
C THR A 401 9.98 18.12 -3.58
N GLU A 402 10.17 16.81 -3.57
CA GLU A 402 11.44 16.16 -3.20
C GLU A 402 12.51 16.25 -4.30
N LEU A 403 12.11 16.26 -5.57
CA LEU A 403 13.04 16.32 -6.71
C LEU A 403 13.56 17.75 -6.99
N GLN A 404 12.94 18.75 -6.37
CA GLN A 404 13.27 20.14 -6.63
C GLN A 404 14.48 20.59 -5.81
N LYS A 405 15.62 20.77 -6.48
CA LYS A 405 16.87 21.25 -5.89
C LYS A 405 16.83 22.73 -5.48
N THR A 406 16.03 23.55 -6.16
CA THR A 406 15.93 25.00 -5.93
C THR A 406 14.48 25.41 -5.75
N LYS A 407 14.12 25.95 -4.59
CA LYS A 407 12.77 26.43 -4.28
C LYS A 407 12.58 27.81 -4.94
N SER A 408 11.90 27.86 -6.08
CA SER A 408 11.63 29.11 -6.79
C SER A 408 10.26 29.69 -6.39
N GLY A 409 10.05 30.97 -6.63
CA GLY A 409 8.76 31.62 -6.44
C GLY A 409 8.72 33.02 -7.04
N VAL A 410 7.54 33.62 -7.02
CA VAL A 410 7.30 34.98 -7.54
C VAL A 410 6.43 35.78 -6.58
N PHE A 411 6.79 37.04 -6.37
CA PHE A 411 6.06 37.94 -5.47
C PHE A 411 4.76 38.43 -6.13
N THR A 412 3.64 38.32 -5.41
CA THR A 412 2.31 38.74 -5.95
C THR A 412 2.12 40.26 -5.96
N GLY A 413 2.91 41.01 -5.18
CA GLY A 413 2.64 42.42 -4.88
C GLY A 413 1.73 42.63 -3.67
N ALA A 414 1.02 41.58 -3.23
CA ALA A 414 0.14 41.62 -2.06
C ALA A 414 0.91 41.31 -0.78
N TYR A 415 0.32 41.77 0.33
CA TYR A 415 0.84 41.50 1.66
C TYR A 415 -0.26 40.89 2.53
N ALA A 416 0.14 40.07 3.49
CA ALA A 416 -0.73 39.52 4.51
C ALA A 416 -0.38 40.13 5.87
N ILE A 417 -1.36 40.21 6.77
CA ILE A 417 -1.14 40.67 8.15
C ILE A 417 -0.98 39.46 9.06
N ASN A 418 0.18 39.35 9.71
CA ASN A 418 0.42 38.34 10.72
C ASN A 418 -0.55 38.56 11.91
N PRO A 419 -1.41 37.58 12.25
CA PRO A 419 -2.51 37.81 13.19
C PRO A 419 -2.07 37.98 14.63
N VAL A 420 -0.85 37.56 15.01
CA VAL A 420 -0.32 37.75 16.38
C VAL A 420 0.57 38.99 16.48
N SER A 421 1.39 39.28 15.47
CA SER A 421 2.35 40.38 15.55
C SER A 421 1.86 41.67 14.88
N GLY A 422 0.78 41.62 14.10
CA GLY A 422 0.30 42.75 13.27
C GLY A 422 1.25 43.13 12.13
N ARG A 423 2.31 42.35 11.90
CA ARG A 423 3.33 42.67 10.90
C ARG A 423 2.80 42.40 9.50
N ARG A 424 3.08 43.32 8.59
CA ARG A 424 2.81 43.19 7.16
C ARG A 424 3.90 42.34 6.52
N ILE A 425 3.52 41.18 5.97
CA ILE A 425 4.43 40.19 5.39
C ILE A 425 4.06 39.92 3.92
N PRO A 426 5.03 39.77 2.99
CA PRO A 426 4.74 39.60 1.57
C PRO A 426 4.07 38.24 1.28
N VAL A 427 3.20 38.21 0.26
CA VAL A 427 2.59 36.97 -0.25
C VAL A 427 3.25 36.58 -1.58
N TRP A 428 3.72 35.34 -1.64
CA TRP A 428 4.43 34.75 -2.78
C TRP A 428 3.61 33.61 -3.40
N VAL A 429 3.88 33.31 -4.66
CA VAL A 429 3.47 32.06 -5.31
C VAL A 429 4.69 31.17 -5.42
N ALA A 430 4.61 29.95 -4.93
CA ALA A 430 5.74 29.02 -4.93
C ALA A 430 5.27 27.60 -5.24
N ASP A 431 5.95 26.93 -6.16
CA ASP A 431 5.56 25.62 -6.65
C ASP A 431 5.72 24.49 -5.61
N TYR A 432 6.58 24.66 -4.60
CA TYR A 432 6.69 23.73 -3.46
C TYR A 432 5.45 23.68 -2.56
N VAL A 433 4.54 24.66 -2.67
CA VAL A 433 3.22 24.62 -2.02
C VAL A 433 2.24 23.92 -2.93
N LEU A 434 1.62 22.84 -2.44
CA LEU A 434 0.68 22.03 -3.21
C LEU A 434 -0.76 22.47 -2.93
N GLY A 435 -1.50 22.87 -3.97
CA GLY A 435 -2.92 23.25 -3.83
C GLY A 435 -3.82 22.10 -3.35
N SER A 436 -3.37 20.87 -3.58
CA SER A 436 -4.03 19.63 -3.20
C SER A 436 -3.72 19.17 -1.76
N TYR A 437 -3.00 19.98 -0.97
CA TYR A 437 -2.68 19.69 0.44
C TYR A 437 -2.99 20.87 1.35
N GLY A 438 -3.71 20.61 2.45
CA GLY A 438 -4.19 21.67 3.35
C GLY A 438 -5.12 22.64 2.62
N THR A 439 -4.88 23.94 2.77
CA THR A 439 -5.64 25.01 2.11
C THR A 439 -5.01 25.48 0.79
N GLY A 440 -3.90 24.86 0.36
CA GLY A 440 -3.09 25.38 -0.74
C GLY A 440 -2.38 26.69 -0.43
N ALA A 441 -2.24 27.03 0.86
CA ALA A 441 -1.54 28.20 1.37
C ALA A 441 -0.78 27.85 2.65
N VAL A 442 0.42 28.41 2.83
CA VAL A 442 1.26 28.19 4.01
C VAL A 442 1.80 29.52 4.54
N MET A 443 1.90 29.62 5.87
CA MET A 443 2.76 30.62 6.49
C MET A 443 4.18 30.07 6.48
N ALA A 444 5.15 30.92 6.16
CA ALA A 444 6.54 30.49 6.10
C ALA A 444 7.33 31.02 7.29
N VAL A 445 8.05 30.13 7.96
CA VAL A 445 8.83 30.43 9.17
C VAL A 445 10.29 30.00 8.97
N PRO A 446 11.11 30.80 8.27
CA PRO A 446 12.43 30.39 7.80
C PRO A 446 13.39 29.91 8.88
N ALA A 447 13.31 30.44 10.11
CA ALA A 447 14.20 29.99 11.17
C ALA A 447 13.88 28.56 11.66
N HIS A 448 12.69 28.03 11.32
CA HIS A 448 12.13 26.81 11.92
C HIS A 448 11.54 25.79 10.92
N ASP A 449 11.60 26.08 9.61
CA ASP A 449 11.34 25.12 8.52
C ASP A 449 12.44 25.25 7.47
N GLN A 450 13.06 24.13 7.11
CA GLN A 450 14.22 24.10 6.22
C GLN A 450 13.88 24.54 4.79
N ARG A 451 12.67 24.23 4.30
CA ARG A 451 12.23 24.63 2.95
C ARG A 451 12.00 26.13 2.90
N ASP A 452 11.41 26.67 3.96
CA ASP A 452 11.21 28.11 4.10
C ASP A 452 12.54 28.85 4.24
N PHE A 453 13.53 28.26 4.94
CA PHE A 453 14.88 28.81 5.03
C PHE A 453 15.56 28.94 3.67
N GLU A 454 15.57 27.85 2.89
CA GLU A 454 16.16 27.82 1.56
C GLU A 454 15.49 28.84 0.62
N PHE A 455 14.15 28.89 0.63
CA PHE A 455 13.40 29.87 -0.15
C PHE A 455 13.68 31.31 0.29
N ALA A 456 13.77 31.55 1.61
CA ALA A 456 14.06 32.87 2.14
C ALA A 456 15.46 33.37 1.77
N LEU A 457 16.47 32.49 1.79
CA LEU A 457 17.83 32.84 1.36
C LEU A 457 17.87 33.21 -0.13
N GLU A 458 17.23 32.41 -0.99
CA GLU A 458 17.19 32.65 -2.43
C GLU A 458 16.52 34.00 -2.77
N ASN A 459 15.48 34.36 -2.02
CA ASN A 459 14.65 35.55 -2.27
C ASN A 459 14.98 36.73 -1.35
N ASN A 460 16.04 36.66 -0.55
CA ASN A 460 16.46 37.68 0.43
C ASN A 460 15.33 38.09 1.40
N LEU A 461 14.58 37.12 1.91
CA LEU A 461 13.49 37.33 2.86
C LEU A 461 13.98 37.23 4.32
N PRO A 462 13.32 37.90 5.28
CA PRO A 462 13.75 37.90 6.67
C PRO A 462 13.68 36.51 7.33
N VAL A 463 14.65 36.22 8.20
CA VAL A 463 14.71 34.99 9.01
C VAL A 463 14.63 35.37 10.48
N GLU A 464 13.50 35.07 11.12
CA GLU A 464 13.20 35.49 12.49
C GLU A 464 13.18 34.30 13.46
N TRP A 465 14.10 34.31 14.42
CA TRP A 465 14.21 33.24 15.41
C TRP A 465 13.22 33.43 16.55
N VAL A 466 12.28 32.49 16.68
CA VAL A 466 11.24 32.49 17.72
C VAL A 466 11.25 31.27 18.64
N VAL A 467 12.07 30.26 18.32
CA VAL A 467 12.33 29.11 19.20
C VAL A 467 13.83 29.04 19.48
N GLN A 468 14.18 29.02 20.75
CA GLN A 468 15.53 28.76 21.23
C GLN A 468 15.71 27.24 21.43
N PRO A 469 16.69 26.59 20.79
CA PRO A 469 17.02 25.20 21.05
C PRO A 469 17.32 24.97 22.53
N SER A 470 16.69 23.96 23.14
CA SER A 470 16.99 23.49 24.49
C SER A 470 17.92 22.28 24.42
N GLY A 471 19.21 22.50 24.12
CA GLY A 471 20.21 21.44 23.97
C GLY A 471 21.40 21.85 23.10
N GLY A 472 22.44 21.02 23.03
CA GLY A 472 23.67 21.26 22.24
C GLY A 472 23.67 20.66 20.83
N ASP A 473 22.54 20.12 20.37
CA ASP A 473 22.47 19.31 19.14
C ASP A 473 22.14 20.12 17.86
N PHE A 474 22.02 21.44 17.95
CA PHE A 474 21.91 22.32 16.78
C PHE A 474 23.26 22.97 16.51
N ASP A 475 23.82 22.73 15.32
CA ASP A 475 25.16 23.18 14.90
C ASP A 475 25.21 24.67 14.50
N GLY A 476 24.05 25.33 14.43
CA GLY A 476 23.96 26.74 14.02
C GLY A 476 23.72 26.94 12.53
N GLU A 477 23.64 25.87 11.74
CA GLU A 477 23.41 25.93 10.30
C GLU A 477 21.97 25.57 9.93
N GLY A 478 21.38 26.31 8.99
CA GLY A 478 20.02 26.04 8.49
C GLY A 478 18.90 26.44 9.46
N ALA A 479 17.75 25.77 9.30
CA ALA A 479 16.57 25.98 10.16
C ALA A 479 16.57 25.04 11.37
N PHE A 480 16.20 25.55 12.54
CA PHE A 480 15.97 24.74 13.72
C PHE A 480 14.54 24.19 13.75
N THR A 481 14.37 22.92 13.36
CA THR A 481 13.06 22.24 13.27
C THR A 481 12.62 21.54 14.56
N GLY A 482 13.50 21.48 15.56
CA GLY A 482 13.25 20.81 16.84
C GLY A 482 12.28 21.56 17.78
N GLU A 483 12.07 20.96 18.94
CA GLU A 483 11.37 21.58 20.06
C GLU A 483 12.34 22.36 20.95
N GLY A 484 11.84 23.44 21.56
CA GLY A 484 12.67 24.35 22.34
C GLY A 484 11.84 25.25 23.26
N VAL A 485 12.40 26.41 23.57
CA VAL A 485 11.75 27.44 24.39
C VAL A 485 11.45 28.65 23.52
N ALA A 486 10.21 29.12 23.54
CA ALA A 486 9.82 30.29 22.76
C ALA A 486 10.59 31.55 23.21
N LYS A 487 10.98 32.38 22.23
CA LYS A 487 11.61 33.69 22.40
C LYS A 487 11.08 34.67 21.34
N ASN A 488 11.31 35.97 21.52
CA ASN A 488 10.88 37.01 20.57
C ASN A 488 9.38 36.90 20.17
N SER A 489 8.55 36.38 21.07
CA SER A 489 7.18 35.95 20.82
C SER A 489 6.24 36.55 21.85
N ALA A 490 6.27 37.89 21.94
CA ALA A 490 5.39 38.68 22.78
C ALA A 490 4.75 39.80 21.96
N ALA A 491 3.42 39.79 21.85
CA ALA A 491 2.67 40.82 21.14
C ALA A 491 2.42 42.03 22.05
N ALA A 492 2.60 43.24 21.51
CA ALA A 492 2.23 44.48 22.21
C ALA A 492 0.71 44.68 22.29
N GLU A 493 -0.04 44.19 21.29
CA GLU A 493 -1.50 44.23 21.21
C GLU A 493 -2.08 42.81 21.32
N GLY A 494 -3.23 42.63 21.98
CA GLY A 494 -3.91 41.32 22.09
C GLY A 494 -3.39 40.38 23.18
N GLY A 495 -2.29 40.71 23.86
CA GLY A 495 -1.89 40.10 25.13
C GLY A 495 -1.28 38.69 25.09
N LEU A 496 -0.96 38.15 23.90
CA LEU A 496 -0.29 36.86 23.77
C LEU A 496 1.21 37.00 24.07
N VAL A 497 1.69 36.27 25.09
CA VAL A 497 3.10 36.19 25.47
C VAL A 497 3.49 34.72 25.53
N LEU A 498 4.38 34.30 24.65
CA LEU A 498 4.90 32.93 24.60
C LEU A 498 6.32 32.82 25.16
N ASP A 499 7.04 33.94 25.31
CA ASP A 499 8.44 33.96 25.76
C ASP A 499 8.64 33.15 27.04
N GLY A 500 9.59 32.21 26.99
CA GLY A 500 9.91 31.31 28.10
C GLY A 500 9.07 30.03 28.16
N LEU A 501 8.02 29.88 27.35
CA LEU A 501 7.23 28.65 27.30
C LEU A 501 7.93 27.55 26.49
N PRO A 502 7.89 26.27 26.93
CA PRO A 502 8.25 25.13 26.10
C PRO A 502 7.33 25.02 24.87
N THR A 503 7.84 24.48 23.75
CA THR A 503 7.09 24.31 22.49
C THR A 503 5.68 23.76 22.66
N SER A 504 5.49 22.71 23.47
CA SER A 504 4.15 22.13 23.70
C SER A 504 3.16 23.10 24.35
N GLU A 505 3.61 23.87 25.34
CA GLU A 505 2.78 24.87 26.03
C GLU A 505 2.54 26.09 25.13
N ALA A 506 3.54 26.49 24.35
CA ALA A 506 3.41 27.57 23.38
C ALA A 506 2.38 27.25 22.29
N LYS A 507 2.35 26.01 21.77
CA LYS A 507 1.34 25.54 20.81
C LYS A 507 -0.08 25.65 21.37
N GLU A 508 -0.29 25.20 22.61
CA GLU A 508 -1.60 25.28 23.27
C GLU A 508 -2.03 26.73 23.51
N ALA A 509 -1.10 27.58 23.98
CA ALA A 509 -1.38 29.00 24.26
C ALA A 509 -1.77 29.78 23.00
N VAL A 510 -1.04 29.62 21.90
CA VAL A 510 -1.34 30.34 20.65
C VAL A 510 -2.63 29.85 20.00
N VAL A 511 -2.93 28.54 20.04
CA VAL A 511 -4.18 27.98 19.50
C VAL A 511 -5.38 28.51 20.28
N GLY A 512 -5.33 28.43 21.61
CA GLY A 512 -6.40 28.97 22.46
C GLY A 512 -6.59 30.48 22.28
N TRP A 513 -5.49 31.22 22.08
CA TRP A 513 -5.56 32.64 21.78
C TRP A 513 -6.23 32.90 20.42
N LEU A 514 -5.83 32.21 19.35
CA LEU A 514 -6.41 32.34 18.01
C LEU A 514 -7.92 32.07 18.01
N GLU A 515 -8.37 31.04 18.74
CA GLU A 515 -9.78 30.72 18.92
C GLU A 515 -10.53 31.85 19.66
N SER A 516 -9.95 32.37 20.74
CA SER A 516 -10.56 33.48 21.51
C SER A 516 -10.71 34.77 20.70
N GLN A 517 -9.82 35.00 19.73
CA GLN A 517 -9.85 36.18 18.86
C GLN A 517 -10.65 35.96 17.58
N GLY A 518 -11.16 34.74 17.33
CA GLY A 518 -11.82 34.38 16.07
C GLY A 518 -10.90 34.48 14.85
N ARG A 519 -9.59 34.28 15.04
CA ARG A 519 -8.55 34.39 14.00
C ARG A 519 -7.95 33.03 13.59
N GLY A 520 -8.47 31.95 14.16
CA GLY A 520 -8.05 30.60 13.86
C GLY A 520 -8.79 29.57 14.71
N ARG A 521 -8.53 28.30 14.44
CA ARG A 521 -9.13 27.15 15.14
C ARG A 521 -8.16 25.98 15.18
N ARG A 522 -8.28 25.14 16.21
CA ARG A 522 -7.63 23.81 16.16
C ARG A 522 -8.15 23.03 14.96
N GLN A 523 -7.25 22.40 14.22
CA GLN A 523 -7.58 21.61 13.06
C GLN A 523 -6.74 20.33 13.03
N ILE A 524 -7.40 19.21 12.75
CA ILE A 524 -6.75 17.96 12.36
C ILE A 524 -6.69 17.94 10.85
N ASN A 525 -5.53 17.63 10.30
CA ASN A 525 -5.31 17.49 8.87
C ASN A 525 -4.68 16.13 8.55
N TYR A 526 -4.97 15.61 7.36
CA TYR A 526 -4.46 14.32 6.90
C TYR A 526 -3.64 14.50 5.63
N LYS A 527 -2.59 13.69 5.47
CA LYS A 527 -1.89 13.52 4.18
C LYS A 527 -2.73 12.77 3.17
N LEU A 528 -3.59 11.86 3.64
CA LEU A 528 -4.51 11.10 2.80
C LEU A 528 -5.36 12.04 1.94
N ARG A 529 -5.46 11.72 0.65
CA ARG A 529 -6.37 12.39 -0.29
C ARG A 529 -7.56 11.50 -0.60
N ASP A 530 -8.63 12.11 -1.07
CA ASP A 530 -9.74 11.35 -1.64
C ASP A 530 -9.28 10.57 -2.87
N TRP A 531 -9.87 9.40 -3.05
CA TRP A 531 -9.39 8.40 -3.99
C TRP A 531 -9.94 8.67 -5.38
N LEU A 532 -9.04 8.98 -6.33
CA LEU A 532 -9.36 9.08 -7.76
C LEU A 532 -9.77 7.71 -8.31
N PHE A 533 -11.06 7.55 -8.55
CA PHE A 533 -11.68 6.25 -8.75
C PHE A 533 -11.99 5.95 -10.22
N ALA A 534 -12.53 6.89 -10.99
CA ALA A 534 -12.86 6.64 -12.40
C ALA A 534 -11.64 6.33 -13.30
N ARG A 535 -11.85 5.56 -14.37
CA ARG A 535 -10.88 5.23 -15.43
C ARG A 535 -11.52 5.39 -16.80
N GLN A 536 -10.79 6.00 -17.74
CA GLN A 536 -11.22 6.18 -19.13
C GLN A 536 -10.84 4.93 -19.94
N ARG A 537 -11.46 3.79 -19.62
CA ARG A 537 -11.10 2.48 -20.18
C ARG A 537 -12.33 1.63 -20.45
N TYR A 538 -12.18 0.66 -21.34
CA TYR A 538 -13.22 -0.31 -21.65
C TYR A 538 -13.27 -1.43 -20.61
N TRP A 539 -12.11 -2.02 -20.27
CA TRP A 539 -12.05 -3.23 -19.46
C TRP A 539 -12.06 -2.97 -17.94
N GLY A 540 -13.21 -2.51 -17.45
CA GLY A 540 -13.51 -2.31 -16.02
C GLY A 540 -15.01 -2.38 -15.74
N GLU A 541 -15.39 -2.38 -14.46
CA GLU A 541 -16.79 -2.40 -14.06
C GLU A 541 -17.49 -1.08 -14.47
N PRO A 542 -18.63 -1.10 -15.20
CA PRO A 542 -19.38 0.12 -15.51
C PRO A 542 -19.92 0.80 -14.26
N PHE A 543 -19.85 2.14 -14.19
CA PHE A 543 -20.55 2.87 -13.14
C PHE A 543 -22.06 2.73 -13.31
N PRO A 544 -22.83 2.42 -12.25
CA PRO A 544 -24.27 2.34 -12.29
C PRO A 544 -24.90 3.75 -12.20
N ILE A 545 -24.42 4.68 -13.01
CA ILE A 545 -24.86 6.07 -13.07
C ILE A 545 -25.32 6.41 -14.48
N VAL A 546 -26.41 7.16 -14.56
CA VAL A 546 -26.93 7.75 -15.79
C VAL A 546 -27.17 9.24 -15.60
N TYR A 547 -27.33 9.96 -16.70
CA TYR A 547 -27.63 11.39 -16.75
C TYR A 547 -28.86 11.59 -17.61
N ASP A 548 -29.83 12.37 -17.12
CA ASP A 548 -30.95 12.83 -17.94
C ASP A 548 -30.39 13.77 -19.02
N ARG A 549 -30.75 13.57 -20.29
CA ARG A 549 -30.26 14.41 -21.39
C ARG A 549 -30.64 15.88 -21.22
N GLU A 550 -31.73 16.18 -20.51
CA GLU A 550 -32.14 17.54 -20.17
C GLU A 550 -31.32 18.13 -19.01
N ASN A 551 -30.70 17.29 -18.17
CA ASN A 551 -29.91 17.69 -17.01
C ASN A 551 -28.59 16.90 -16.91
N PRO A 552 -27.66 17.11 -17.87
CA PRO A 552 -26.47 16.26 -18.04
C PRO A 552 -25.45 16.34 -16.89
N ASP A 553 -25.57 17.33 -16.00
CA ASP A 553 -24.65 17.54 -14.88
C ASP A 553 -25.06 16.85 -13.58
N VAL A 554 -26.28 16.30 -13.51
CA VAL A 554 -26.80 15.66 -12.30
C VAL A 554 -26.70 14.14 -12.44
N PRO A 555 -25.79 13.47 -11.69
CA PRO A 555 -25.68 12.02 -11.72
C PRO A 555 -26.91 11.37 -11.07
N ILE A 556 -27.51 10.41 -11.77
CA ILE A 556 -28.66 9.63 -11.32
C ILE A 556 -28.22 8.18 -11.14
N PRO A 557 -28.29 7.61 -9.93
CA PRO A 557 -27.98 6.19 -9.74
C PRO A 557 -29.04 5.30 -10.40
N LEU A 558 -28.60 4.20 -11.01
CA LEU A 558 -29.49 3.11 -11.39
C LEU A 558 -30.13 2.48 -10.14
N SER A 559 -31.32 1.89 -10.31
CA SER A 559 -31.92 1.13 -9.22
C SER A 559 -31.19 -0.21 -9.05
N PRO A 560 -31.19 -0.79 -7.83
CA PRO A 560 -30.60 -2.12 -7.62
C PRO A 560 -31.20 -3.23 -8.51
N GLU A 561 -32.46 -3.08 -8.95
CA GLU A 561 -33.09 -4.06 -9.85
C GLU A 561 -32.60 -3.97 -11.29
N ASP A 562 -32.06 -2.82 -11.69
CA ASP A 562 -31.46 -2.60 -13.02
C ASP A 562 -30.00 -3.13 -13.11
N LEU A 563 -29.47 -3.69 -12.02
CA LEU A 563 -28.11 -4.26 -11.97
C LEU A 563 -28.09 -5.77 -12.32
N PRO A 564 -27.02 -6.28 -12.97
CA PRO A 564 -25.79 -5.57 -13.34
C PRO A 564 -25.94 -4.74 -14.62
N LEU A 565 -25.30 -3.56 -14.64
CA LEU A 565 -25.02 -2.88 -15.90
C LEU A 565 -23.80 -3.52 -16.55
N THR A 566 -24.01 -4.26 -17.65
CA THR A 566 -22.95 -5.02 -18.31
C THR A 566 -22.21 -4.20 -19.37
N LEU A 567 -20.91 -4.49 -19.56
CA LEU A 567 -20.14 -3.93 -20.67
C LEU A 567 -20.73 -4.36 -22.04
N PRO A 568 -20.75 -3.48 -23.05
CA PRO A 568 -21.16 -3.83 -24.39
C PRO A 568 -20.11 -4.68 -25.09
N ASP A 569 -20.55 -5.47 -26.07
CA ASP A 569 -19.64 -6.06 -27.05
C ASP A 569 -19.23 -4.98 -28.06
N VAL A 570 -17.93 -4.85 -28.32
CA VAL A 570 -17.36 -3.80 -29.17
C VAL A 570 -16.36 -4.39 -30.16
N GLU A 571 -16.26 -3.77 -31.34
CA GLU A 571 -15.22 -4.13 -32.32
C GLU A 571 -13.84 -3.64 -31.91
N SER A 572 -13.78 -2.47 -31.26
CA SER A 572 -12.54 -1.88 -30.73
C SER A 572 -12.75 -1.36 -29.32
N TYR A 573 -11.73 -1.58 -28.49
CA TYR A 573 -11.60 -1.15 -27.10
C TYR A 573 -10.35 -0.27 -26.92
N GLU A 574 -9.74 0.17 -28.02
CA GLU A 574 -8.56 1.05 -27.99
C GLU A 574 -8.93 2.46 -27.54
N PRO A 575 -8.00 3.18 -26.87
CA PRO A 575 -8.20 4.59 -26.56
C PRO A 575 -8.51 5.41 -27.81
N THR A 576 -9.54 6.26 -27.74
CA THR A 576 -9.99 7.09 -28.87
C THR A 576 -9.06 8.26 -29.20
N GLY A 577 -8.10 8.56 -28.31
CA GLY A 577 -7.23 9.73 -28.38
C GLY A 577 -7.90 11.04 -27.92
N THR A 578 -9.21 11.05 -27.64
CA THR A 578 -9.93 12.24 -27.13
C THR A 578 -9.71 12.46 -25.64
N GLY A 579 -9.19 11.46 -24.93
CA GLY A 579 -9.11 11.44 -23.48
C GLY A 579 -10.37 10.89 -22.81
N GLU A 580 -11.42 10.56 -23.58
CA GLU A 580 -12.61 9.88 -23.09
C GLU A 580 -12.44 8.36 -23.08
N SER A 581 -13.29 7.68 -22.33
CA SER A 581 -13.37 6.22 -22.34
C SER A 581 -13.70 5.69 -23.74
N PRO A 582 -13.16 4.51 -24.15
CA PRO A 582 -13.61 3.83 -25.37
C PRO A 582 -15.12 3.57 -25.42
N LEU A 583 -15.79 3.50 -24.27
CA LEU A 583 -17.25 3.35 -24.22
C LEU A 583 -18.00 4.57 -24.78
N ALA A 584 -17.41 5.76 -24.79
CA ALA A 584 -18.07 7.00 -25.19
C ALA A 584 -18.54 7.01 -26.67
N VAL A 585 -17.91 6.21 -27.52
CA VAL A 585 -18.27 6.09 -28.94
C VAL A 585 -19.30 4.99 -29.22
N VAL A 586 -19.67 4.18 -28.22
CA VAL A 586 -20.62 3.06 -28.36
C VAL A 586 -22.05 3.59 -28.17
N LYS A 587 -22.54 4.38 -29.14
CA LYS A 587 -23.78 5.16 -29.00
C LYS A 587 -25.00 4.35 -28.57
N ASP A 588 -25.21 3.16 -29.13
CA ASP A 588 -26.36 2.31 -28.80
C ASP A 588 -26.33 1.76 -27.35
N TRP A 589 -25.14 1.70 -26.74
CA TRP A 589 -24.99 1.36 -25.33
C TRP A 589 -24.95 2.61 -24.45
N VAL A 590 -24.45 3.75 -24.92
CA VAL A 590 -24.38 4.97 -24.10
C VAL A 590 -25.75 5.64 -23.97
N GLU A 591 -26.52 5.71 -25.05
CA GLU A 591 -27.78 6.44 -25.12
C GLU A 591 -28.96 5.44 -25.04
N PHE A 592 -29.93 5.71 -24.18
CA PHE A 592 -31.15 4.89 -24.08
C PHE A 592 -32.35 5.69 -23.60
N SER A 593 -33.55 5.27 -23.95
CA SER A 593 -34.80 5.87 -23.46
C SER A 593 -35.50 4.97 -22.45
N LYS A 594 -35.95 5.53 -21.33
CA LYS A 594 -36.74 4.84 -20.29
C LYS A 594 -37.82 5.79 -19.77
N ASP A 595 -39.05 5.31 -19.65
CA ASP A 595 -40.20 6.08 -19.14
C ASP A 595 -40.45 7.42 -19.86
N GLY A 596 -40.21 7.46 -21.18
CA GLY A 596 -40.41 8.66 -22.01
C GLY A 596 -39.32 9.72 -21.87
N LYS A 597 -38.21 9.41 -21.20
CA LYS A 597 -37.02 10.25 -21.07
C LYS A 597 -35.80 9.61 -21.73
N ASP A 598 -34.90 10.44 -22.23
CA ASP A 598 -33.63 10.03 -22.80
C ASP A 598 -32.51 10.19 -21.77
N TYR A 599 -31.70 9.14 -21.63
CA TYR A 599 -30.60 9.08 -20.68
C TYR A 599 -29.28 8.75 -21.39
N VAL A 600 -28.20 9.18 -20.77
CA VAL A 600 -26.81 8.90 -21.15
C VAL A 600 -26.14 8.17 -19.99
N ARG A 601 -25.51 7.01 -20.25
CA ARG A 601 -24.75 6.26 -19.24
C ARG A 601 -23.40 6.93 -18.95
N GLU A 602 -22.93 6.84 -17.70
CA GLU A 602 -21.53 7.12 -17.39
C GLU A 602 -20.62 6.19 -18.20
N THR A 603 -19.64 6.76 -18.89
CA THR A 603 -18.79 6.04 -19.85
C THR A 603 -17.45 5.65 -19.25
N ASN A 604 -17.04 6.27 -18.15
CA ASN A 604 -15.91 5.79 -17.38
C ASN A 604 -16.21 4.43 -16.76
N THR A 605 -15.16 3.69 -16.42
CA THR A 605 -15.24 2.44 -15.66
C THR A 605 -14.59 2.61 -14.29
N MET A 606 -14.97 1.76 -13.35
CA MET A 606 -14.31 1.67 -12.05
C MET A 606 -12.91 1.07 -12.23
N PRO A 607 -11.97 1.35 -11.30
CA PRO A 607 -10.64 0.78 -11.38
C PRO A 607 -10.67 -0.69 -10.95
N GLN A 608 -9.69 -1.49 -11.36
CA GLN A 608 -9.56 -2.91 -10.95
C GLN A 608 -9.69 -3.14 -9.43
N TRP A 609 -9.28 -2.14 -8.64
CA TRP A 609 -9.37 -2.16 -7.19
C TRP A 609 -10.81 -2.25 -6.66
N ALA A 610 -11.82 -1.82 -7.44
CA ALA A 610 -13.23 -1.90 -7.06
C ALA A 610 -13.65 -3.35 -6.78
N GLY A 611 -13.31 -4.27 -7.69
CA GLY A 611 -13.57 -5.69 -7.51
C GLY A 611 -12.80 -6.30 -6.34
N SER A 612 -11.55 -5.88 -6.10
CA SER A 612 -10.70 -6.46 -5.05
C SER A 612 -10.91 -5.90 -3.65
N CYS A 613 -11.67 -4.82 -3.45
CA CYS A 613 -11.92 -4.26 -2.11
C CYS A 613 -12.84 -5.12 -1.21
N TRP A 614 -13.52 -6.13 -1.75
CA TRP A 614 -14.56 -6.87 -1.01
C TRP A 614 -14.63 -8.38 -1.30
N TYR A 615 -13.78 -8.90 -2.19
CA TYR A 615 -13.80 -10.30 -2.67
C TYR A 615 -13.77 -11.36 -1.56
N TYR A 616 -13.10 -11.06 -0.45
CA TYR A 616 -13.04 -11.94 0.74
C TYR A 616 -14.42 -12.20 1.35
N LEU A 617 -15.39 -11.29 1.19
CA LEU A 617 -16.78 -11.52 1.56
C LEU A 617 -17.44 -12.44 0.54
N ARG A 618 -17.21 -12.23 -0.76
CA ARG A 618 -17.94 -12.99 -1.79
C ARG A 618 -17.64 -14.47 -1.75
N PHE A 619 -16.43 -14.87 -1.37
CA PHE A 619 -16.08 -16.29 -1.19
C PHE A 619 -16.95 -17.02 -0.17
N LEU A 620 -17.54 -16.29 0.79
CA LEU A 620 -18.42 -16.88 1.80
C LEU A 620 -19.76 -17.34 1.19
N ASP A 621 -20.22 -16.67 0.12
CA ASP A 621 -21.51 -16.94 -0.50
C ASP A 621 -21.54 -16.60 -2.01
N PRO A 622 -20.69 -17.26 -2.83
CA PRO A 622 -20.35 -16.79 -4.17
C PRO A 622 -21.48 -16.90 -5.19
N LYS A 623 -22.53 -17.69 -4.89
CA LYS A 623 -23.66 -17.98 -5.78
C LYS A 623 -24.93 -17.23 -5.41
N ASN A 624 -24.90 -16.39 -4.37
CA ASN A 624 -26.08 -15.67 -3.91
C ASN A 624 -26.43 -14.50 -4.83
N GLN A 625 -27.61 -14.55 -5.45
CA GLN A 625 -28.08 -13.54 -6.40
C GLN A 625 -28.97 -12.46 -5.77
N GLU A 626 -29.43 -12.72 -4.53
CA GLU A 626 -30.40 -11.89 -3.80
C GLU A 626 -29.72 -10.95 -2.79
N ALA A 627 -28.54 -11.33 -2.29
CA ALA A 627 -27.73 -10.52 -1.38
C ALA A 627 -26.23 -10.60 -1.70
N LEU A 628 -25.49 -9.57 -1.26
CA LEU A 628 -24.03 -9.55 -1.32
C LEU A 628 -23.44 -10.82 -0.68
N ILE A 629 -23.99 -11.15 0.50
CA ILE A 629 -23.60 -12.25 1.36
C ILE A 629 -24.74 -12.57 2.33
N ASP A 630 -24.97 -13.85 2.63
CA ASP A 630 -25.84 -14.27 3.72
C ASP A 630 -25.29 -13.81 5.10
N PRO A 631 -26.09 -13.11 5.94
CA PRO A 631 -25.62 -12.60 7.24
C PRO A 631 -25.12 -13.66 8.22
N GLU A 632 -25.70 -14.87 8.22
CA GLU A 632 -25.26 -15.95 9.10
C GLU A 632 -23.92 -16.55 8.62
N LYS A 633 -23.72 -16.64 7.30
CA LYS A 633 -22.42 -17.03 6.72
C LYS A 633 -21.35 -15.97 7.02
N GLU A 634 -21.69 -14.69 6.87
CA GLU A 634 -20.81 -13.56 7.19
C GLU A 634 -20.33 -13.65 8.64
N LYS A 635 -21.27 -13.68 9.58
CA LYS A 635 -21.01 -13.67 11.01
C LYS A 635 -20.20 -14.87 11.49
N TYR A 636 -20.39 -16.03 10.86
CA TYR A 636 -19.62 -17.22 11.19
C TYR A 636 -18.19 -17.15 10.67
N TRP A 637 -17.98 -16.75 9.42
CA TRP A 637 -16.66 -16.81 8.79
C TRP A 637 -15.77 -15.60 9.05
N MET A 638 -16.35 -14.41 9.23
CA MET A 638 -15.58 -13.18 9.43
C MET A 638 -15.09 -13.02 10.88
N PRO A 639 -13.94 -12.35 11.10
CA PRO A 639 -13.03 -11.80 10.08
C PRO A 639 -12.17 -12.89 9.42
N VAL A 640 -11.41 -12.55 8.38
CA VAL A 640 -10.36 -13.44 7.85
C VAL A 640 -9.31 -13.68 8.94
N ASP A 641 -9.03 -14.95 9.28
CA ASP A 641 -8.14 -15.31 10.39
C ASP A 641 -6.66 -15.19 10.03
N LEU A 642 -6.32 -15.45 8.76
CA LEU A 642 -4.98 -15.27 8.22
C LEU A 642 -5.05 -14.80 6.78
N TYR A 643 -4.56 -13.59 6.53
CA TYR A 643 -4.38 -13.05 5.20
C TYR A 643 -2.90 -13.02 4.84
N VAL A 644 -2.52 -13.60 3.69
CA VAL A 644 -1.14 -13.63 3.20
C VAL A 644 -1.03 -12.88 1.88
N GLY A 645 -0.13 -11.90 1.83
CA GLY A 645 0.03 -11.08 0.64
C GLY A 645 1.18 -10.08 0.72
N GLY A 646 1.64 -9.63 -0.44
CA GLY A 646 2.85 -8.80 -0.57
C GLY A 646 2.74 -7.44 0.12
N ALA A 647 3.85 -6.97 0.69
CA ALA A 647 3.92 -5.67 1.38
C ALA A 647 3.69 -4.47 0.44
N GLU A 648 3.84 -4.65 -0.88
CA GLU A 648 3.52 -3.65 -1.90
C GLU A 648 2.06 -3.18 -1.85
N HIS A 649 1.16 -3.96 -1.25
CA HIS A 649 -0.26 -3.64 -1.14
C HIS A 649 -0.64 -2.92 0.16
N ALA A 650 0.34 -2.55 1.01
CA ALA A 650 0.13 -1.94 2.33
C ALA A 650 -0.75 -0.68 2.29
N VAL A 651 -0.49 0.24 1.37
CA VAL A 651 -1.18 1.56 1.28
C VAL A 651 -2.17 1.64 0.12
N LEU A 652 -2.28 0.56 -0.66
CA LEU A 652 -3.19 0.39 -1.80
C LEU A 652 -4.39 -0.46 -1.37
N HIS A 653 -4.46 -1.69 -1.88
CA HIS A 653 -5.51 -2.67 -1.63
C HIS A 653 -5.85 -2.83 -0.15
N LEU A 654 -4.86 -2.98 0.74
CA LEU A 654 -5.13 -3.16 2.17
C LEU A 654 -5.82 -1.94 2.79
N LEU A 655 -5.52 -0.72 2.33
CA LEU A 655 -6.19 0.48 2.81
C LEU A 655 -7.60 0.61 2.22
N TYR A 656 -7.76 0.34 0.92
CA TYR A 656 -9.04 0.42 0.22
C TYR A 656 -10.05 -0.63 0.69
N ALA A 657 -9.60 -1.87 0.89
CA ALA A 657 -10.43 -2.95 1.42
C ALA A 657 -10.95 -2.63 2.82
N ARG A 658 -10.12 -2.03 3.69
CA ARG A 658 -10.54 -1.55 5.02
C ARG A 658 -11.57 -0.44 4.92
N PHE A 659 -11.37 0.53 4.01
CA PHE A 659 -12.35 1.59 3.78
C PHE A 659 -13.71 1.04 3.34
N TRP A 660 -13.76 0.19 2.32
CA TRP A 660 -15.01 -0.40 1.85
C TRP A 660 -15.66 -1.29 2.92
N HIS A 661 -14.87 -2.06 3.67
CA HIS A 661 -15.37 -2.86 4.78
C HIS A 661 -16.05 -2.00 5.85
N LYS A 662 -15.46 -0.85 6.20
CA LYS A 662 -16.05 0.08 7.17
C LYS A 662 -17.34 0.70 6.67
N VAL A 663 -17.44 1.01 5.37
CA VAL A 663 -18.69 1.47 4.77
C VAL A 663 -19.76 0.38 4.88
N LEU A 664 -19.42 -0.87 4.57
CA LEU A 664 -20.31 -2.03 4.72
C LEU A 664 -20.71 -2.28 6.17
N TYR A 665 -19.82 -2.05 7.12
CA TYR A 665 -20.10 -2.12 8.55
C TYR A 665 -21.11 -1.04 8.96
N ASP A 666 -20.91 0.20 8.49
CA ASP A 666 -21.78 1.33 8.80
C ASP A 666 -23.18 1.23 8.17
N VAL A 667 -23.33 0.46 7.09
CA VAL A 667 -24.65 0.12 6.50
C VAL A 667 -25.22 -1.20 7.03
N GLY A 668 -24.53 -1.87 7.95
CA GLY A 668 -25.02 -3.09 8.62
C GLY A 668 -24.94 -4.38 7.79
N VAL A 669 -24.12 -4.40 6.74
CA VAL A 669 -23.94 -5.58 5.87
C VAL A 669 -22.93 -6.58 6.47
N VAL A 670 -21.93 -6.08 7.19
CA VAL A 670 -20.92 -6.89 7.88
C VAL A 670 -20.91 -6.60 9.38
N THR A 671 -20.52 -7.58 10.18
CA THR A 671 -20.54 -7.50 11.65
C THR A 671 -19.19 -7.15 12.26
N THR A 672 -18.11 -7.24 11.49
CA THR A 672 -16.74 -6.91 11.91
C THR A 672 -16.32 -5.50 11.45
N LYS A 673 -15.49 -4.81 12.25
CA LYS A 673 -14.95 -3.49 11.89
C LYS A 673 -13.82 -3.53 10.86
N GLU A 674 -13.15 -4.68 10.77
CA GLU A 674 -11.95 -4.89 9.99
C GLU A 674 -12.00 -6.25 9.28
N PRO A 675 -11.56 -6.34 8.01
CA PRO A 675 -11.69 -7.56 7.22
C PRO A 675 -10.64 -8.62 7.55
N PHE A 676 -9.41 -8.21 7.90
CA PHE A 676 -8.26 -9.11 8.04
C PHE A 676 -7.70 -9.06 9.46
N GLY A 677 -8.03 -10.05 10.29
CA GLY A 677 -7.59 -10.09 11.68
C GLY A 677 -6.07 -10.19 11.82
N LYS A 678 -5.47 -11.08 11.03
CA LYS A 678 -4.01 -11.25 10.94
C LYS A 678 -3.53 -11.07 9.50
N LEU A 679 -2.44 -10.33 9.33
CA LEU A 679 -1.77 -10.16 8.03
C LEU A 679 -0.31 -10.61 8.14
N VAL A 680 0.11 -11.44 7.19
CA VAL A 680 1.52 -11.81 7.01
C VAL A 680 1.95 -11.45 5.59
N SER A 681 3.01 -10.64 5.49
CA SER A 681 3.62 -10.34 4.21
C SER A 681 4.78 -11.29 3.92
N GLN A 682 4.67 -12.05 2.84
CA GLN A 682 5.77 -12.86 2.34
C GLN A 682 6.92 -11.96 1.84
N GLY A 683 8.15 -12.49 1.89
CA GLY A 683 9.29 -11.87 1.23
C GLY A 683 9.12 -11.84 -0.29
N MET A 684 9.99 -11.10 -0.97
CA MET A 684 10.04 -11.14 -2.44
C MET A 684 11.00 -12.23 -2.91
N ILE A 685 10.56 -13.12 -3.81
CA ILE A 685 11.49 -13.96 -4.57
C ILE A 685 12.31 -13.09 -5.53
N LEU A 686 13.62 -13.16 -5.38
CA LEU A 686 14.59 -12.52 -6.26
C LEU A 686 15.03 -13.47 -7.38
N GLY A 687 15.32 -12.92 -8.55
CA GLY A 687 15.93 -13.62 -9.67
C GLY A 687 17.39 -13.99 -9.41
N GLU A 688 18.05 -14.50 -10.45
CA GLU A 688 19.50 -14.70 -10.42
C GLU A 688 20.23 -13.35 -10.26
N VAL A 689 21.44 -13.39 -9.70
CA VAL A 689 22.27 -12.19 -9.54
C VAL A 689 22.69 -11.71 -10.93
N GLU A 690 22.32 -10.48 -11.27
CA GLU A 690 22.77 -9.80 -12.48
C GLU A 690 24.06 -9.03 -12.14
N TYR A 691 25.05 -9.08 -13.05
CA TYR A 691 26.29 -8.33 -12.95
C TYR A 691 26.30 -7.20 -13.97
N THR A 692 26.61 -5.99 -13.53
CA THR A 692 26.63 -4.79 -14.38
C THR A 692 27.94 -4.05 -14.18
N ALA A 693 28.69 -3.88 -15.26
CA ALA A 693 29.81 -2.94 -15.31
C ALA A 693 29.32 -1.61 -15.86
N TYR A 694 30.01 -0.53 -15.53
CA TYR A 694 29.72 0.80 -16.04
C TYR A 694 30.83 1.27 -16.93
N LYS A 695 30.51 1.95 -18.03
CA LYS A 695 31.48 2.57 -18.93
C LYS A 695 31.30 4.08 -18.96
N ASP A 696 32.41 4.78 -19.04
CA ASP A 696 32.44 6.18 -19.38
C ASP A 696 32.09 6.33 -20.88
N PRO A 697 31.02 7.07 -21.25
CA PRO A 697 30.59 7.19 -22.64
C PRO A 697 31.59 7.89 -23.57
N GLU A 698 32.45 8.76 -23.03
CA GLU A 698 33.43 9.52 -23.81
C GLU A 698 34.69 8.70 -24.07
N THR A 699 35.13 7.92 -23.09
CA THR A 699 36.40 7.16 -23.17
C THR A 699 36.21 5.67 -23.46
N GLY A 700 34.99 5.14 -23.30
CA GLY A 700 34.64 3.73 -23.46
C GLY A 700 35.24 2.81 -22.40
N ARG A 701 35.93 3.36 -21.39
CA ARG A 701 36.61 2.59 -20.35
C ARG A 701 35.65 2.17 -19.25
N HIS A 702 35.86 0.99 -18.69
CA HIS A 702 35.11 0.54 -17.53
C HIS A 702 35.47 1.39 -16.30
N VAL A 703 34.45 1.77 -15.55
CA VAL A 703 34.54 2.57 -14.33
C VAL A 703 34.13 1.68 -13.16
N SER A 704 34.96 1.63 -12.13
CA SER A 704 34.66 0.93 -10.89
C SER A 704 33.52 1.62 -10.15
N ILE A 705 32.56 0.85 -9.64
CA ILE A 705 31.46 1.40 -8.81
C ILE A 705 31.94 1.90 -7.44
N GLU A 706 33.11 1.46 -6.99
CA GLU A 706 33.64 1.82 -5.69
C GLU A 706 34.02 3.31 -5.65
N GLY A 707 33.41 4.05 -4.72
CA GLY A 707 33.62 5.50 -4.57
C GLY A 707 32.73 6.39 -5.46
N GLN A 708 31.89 5.81 -6.33
CA GLN A 708 30.94 6.57 -7.12
C GLN A 708 29.63 6.79 -6.36
N LYS A 709 29.23 8.05 -6.21
CA LYS A 709 27.95 8.44 -5.58
C LYS A 709 26.80 8.49 -6.59
N ASP A 710 27.11 8.70 -7.86
CA ASP A 710 26.16 8.81 -8.95
C ASP A 710 26.67 7.99 -10.15
N LEU A 711 25.80 7.14 -10.70
CA LEU A 711 26.10 6.27 -11.84
C LEU A 711 25.25 6.63 -13.07
N SER A 712 24.39 7.65 -12.97
CA SER A 712 23.41 8.01 -14.00
C SER A 712 24.04 8.53 -15.30
N SER A 713 25.25 9.09 -15.22
CA SER A 713 26.01 9.57 -16.38
C SER A 713 26.84 8.49 -17.07
N LEU A 714 26.84 7.26 -16.56
CA LEU A 714 27.63 6.14 -17.08
C LEU A 714 26.75 5.16 -17.86
N GLU A 715 27.33 4.54 -18.89
CA GLU A 715 26.66 3.50 -19.66
C GLU A 715 26.71 2.17 -18.89
N ALA A 716 25.55 1.62 -18.54
CA ALA A 716 25.43 0.33 -17.87
C ALA A 716 25.53 -0.83 -18.88
N VAL A 717 26.45 -1.76 -18.64
CA VAL A 717 26.72 -2.93 -19.49
C VAL A 717 26.54 -4.20 -18.68
N ALA A 718 25.66 -5.10 -19.14
CA ALA A 718 25.48 -6.41 -18.53
C ALA A 718 26.73 -7.29 -18.75
N ILE A 719 27.19 -7.97 -17.71
CA ILE A 719 28.36 -8.84 -17.71
C ILE A 719 27.95 -10.26 -17.35
N ASP A 720 28.53 -11.26 -18.01
CA ASP A 720 28.27 -12.66 -17.71
C ASP A 720 28.88 -13.05 -16.35
N ALA A 721 28.21 -13.95 -15.62
CA ALA A 721 28.69 -14.43 -14.32
C ALA A 721 30.07 -15.12 -14.43
N SER A 722 30.42 -15.66 -15.60
CA SER A 722 31.73 -16.25 -15.87
C SER A 722 32.85 -15.23 -16.06
N ASP A 723 32.55 -13.94 -16.27
CA ASP A 723 33.54 -12.86 -16.46
C ASP A 723 33.79 -12.04 -15.18
N VAL A 724 33.17 -12.44 -14.07
CA VAL A 724 33.32 -11.79 -12.76
C VAL A 724 33.94 -12.73 -11.73
N THR A 725 34.67 -12.16 -10.78
CA THR A 725 35.22 -12.90 -9.63
C THR A 725 34.93 -12.15 -8.33
N LYS A 726 34.76 -12.90 -7.25
CA LYS A 726 34.45 -12.31 -5.94
C LYS A 726 35.73 -11.81 -5.27
N LYS A 727 35.76 -10.54 -4.87
CA LYS A 727 36.90 -9.92 -4.17
C LYS A 727 36.40 -9.10 -2.98
N GLY A 728 36.78 -9.51 -1.77
CA GLY A 728 36.28 -8.91 -0.53
C GLY A 728 34.76 -9.03 -0.39
N LYS A 729 34.07 -7.91 -0.17
CA LYS A 729 32.60 -7.83 -0.06
C LYS A 729 31.87 -7.68 -1.40
N GLY A 730 32.59 -7.50 -2.51
CA GLY A 730 32.03 -7.22 -3.82
C GLY A 730 32.48 -8.18 -4.92
N TYR A 731 32.16 -7.82 -6.16
CA TYR A 731 32.53 -8.54 -7.37
C TYR A 731 33.32 -7.61 -8.28
N VAL A 732 34.36 -8.14 -8.92
CA VAL A 732 35.21 -7.39 -9.86
C VAL A 732 35.26 -8.13 -11.20
N MET A 733 35.61 -7.43 -12.27
CA MET A 733 35.87 -8.08 -13.56
C MET A 733 37.10 -9.01 -13.44
N LYS A 734 37.05 -10.17 -14.12
CA LYS A 734 38.20 -11.09 -14.14
C LYS A 734 39.40 -10.52 -14.89
N ASP A 735 39.13 -9.81 -15.98
CA ASP A 735 40.18 -9.23 -16.83
C ASP A 735 40.80 -7.96 -16.23
N ASP A 736 40.10 -7.31 -15.30
CA ASP A 736 40.59 -6.17 -14.54
C ASP A 736 39.99 -6.14 -13.13
N GLU A 737 40.71 -6.70 -12.17
CA GLU A 737 40.25 -6.79 -10.79
C GLU A 737 40.22 -5.45 -10.03
N SER A 738 40.60 -4.33 -10.68
CA SER A 738 40.42 -2.98 -10.12
C SER A 738 39.03 -2.41 -10.39
N VAL A 739 38.29 -3.00 -11.34
CA VAL A 739 36.94 -2.59 -11.72
C VAL A 739 35.92 -3.38 -10.90
N MET A 740 35.36 -2.76 -9.87
CA MET A 740 34.23 -3.32 -9.15
C MET A 740 32.96 -3.17 -9.98
N VAL A 741 32.20 -4.27 -10.10
CA VAL A 741 30.92 -4.33 -10.80
C VAL A 741 29.76 -4.34 -9.81
N GLN A 742 28.61 -3.87 -10.25
CA GLN A 742 27.38 -4.01 -9.48
C GLN A 742 26.88 -5.45 -9.59
N ALA A 743 26.65 -6.11 -8.46
CA ALA A 743 26.05 -7.43 -8.39
C ALA A 743 24.72 -7.32 -7.63
N ARG A 744 23.59 -7.46 -8.33
CA ARG A 744 22.27 -7.26 -7.74
C ARG A 744 21.29 -8.32 -8.21
N ALA A 745 20.61 -8.96 -7.27
CA ALA A 745 19.43 -9.75 -7.58
C ALA A 745 18.19 -8.83 -7.53
N HIS A 746 17.40 -8.85 -8.59
CA HIS A 746 16.18 -8.05 -8.70
C HIS A 746 14.94 -8.90 -8.38
N LYS A 747 13.84 -8.28 -7.94
CA LYS A 747 12.53 -8.94 -7.82
C LYS A 747 12.22 -9.66 -9.15
N MET A 748 11.72 -10.89 -9.07
CA MET A 748 11.19 -11.55 -10.26
C MET A 748 9.94 -10.81 -10.76
N SER A 749 9.96 -10.32 -12.00
CA SER A 749 8.81 -9.68 -12.62
C SER A 749 8.72 -10.03 -14.12
N LYS A 750 7.49 -10.05 -14.65
CA LYS A 750 7.28 -10.25 -16.09
C LYS A 750 7.92 -9.13 -16.90
N SER A 751 7.88 -7.89 -16.40
CA SER A 751 8.49 -6.72 -17.04
C SER A 751 10.01 -6.85 -17.23
N ARG A 752 10.71 -7.55 -16.32
CA ARG A 752 12.15 -7.82 -16.44
C ARG A 752 12.50 -9.08 -17.22
N GLY A 753 11.51 -9.90 -17.58
CA GLY A 753 11.76 -11.19 -18.24
C GLY A 753 12.50 -12.22 -17.38
N ASN A 754 12.74 -11.95 -16.10
CA ASN A 754 13.53 -12.79 -15.18
C ASN A 754 12.66 -13.78 -14.37
N VAL A 755 11.43 -14.01 -14.81
CA VAL A 755 10.45 -14.90 -14.16
C VAL A 755 10.73 -16.37 -14.47
N ILE A 756 10.74 -17.20 -13.43
CA ILE A 756 10.69 -18.65 -13.57
C ILE A 756 9.24 -19.13 -13.54
N ASN A 757 8.82 -19.88 -14.57
CA ASN A 757 7.51 -20.53 -14.60
C ASN A 757 7.56 -21.85 -13.81
N PRO A 758 6.67 -22.07 -12.82
CA PRO A 758 6.68 -23.25 -11.98
C PRO A 758 6.49 -24.55 -12.79
N THR A 759 5.75 -24.55 -13.90
CA THR A 759 5.54 -25.77 -14.72
C THR A 759 6.77 -26.17 -15.54
N ARG A 760 7.65 -25.21 -15.88
CA ARG A 760 8.93 -25.53 -16.55
C ARG A 760 9.93 -26.09 -15.54
N SER A 761 9.89 -25.60 -14.30
CA SER A 761 10.69 -26.13 -13.19
C SER A 761 10.26 -27.55 -12.79
N SER A 762 8.95 -27.83 -12.72
CA SER A 762 8.44 -29.16 -12.34
C SER A 762 8.79 -30.27 -13.34
N ARG A 763 8.98 -29.90 -14.63
CA ARG A 763 9.46 -30.81 -15.69
C ARG A 763 10.99 -30.95 -15.75
N ARG A 764 11.78 -29.92 -15.34
CA ARG A 764 13.26 -29.93 -15.42
C ARG A 764 13.97 -30.39 -14.16
N THR A 765 13.37 -30.33 -12.97
CA THR A 765 13.98 -30.79 -11.70
C THR A 765 14.19 -32.32 -11.62
N ALA A 766 14.00 -33.06 -12.72
CA ALA A 766 14.49 -34.42 -12.91
C ALA A 766 16.03 -34.55 -12.96
N ARG A 767 16.80 -33.45 -13.01
CA ARG A 767 18.29 -33.52 -13.08
C ARG A 767 19.08 -32.59 -12.16
N THR A 768 18.48 -31.76 -11.31
CA THR A 768 19.24 -30.91 -10.35
C THR A 768 18.38 -30.57 -9.12
N PRO A 769 18.90 -30.72 -7.88
CA PRO A 769 18.08 -30.67 -6.67
C PRO A 769 17.82 -29.23 -6.23
N CYS A 770 16.74 -28.61 -6.70
CA CYS A 770 16.11 -27.52 -5.97
C CYS A 770 15.04 -28.15 -5.06
N ALA A 771 15.45 -28.48 -3.84
CA ALA A 771 14.75 -29.38 -2.93
C ALA A 771 13.90 -28.66 -1.85
N CYS A 772 13.57 -27.38 -2.02
CA CYS A 772 12.94 -26.62 -0.93
C CYS A 772 11.40 -26.71 -0.85
N THR A 773 10.69 -27.21 -1.87
CA THR A 773 9.25 -27.49 -1.78
C THR A 773 8.89 -28.99 -1.79
N ARG A 774 9.87 -29.88 -1.99
CA ARG A 774 9.63 -31.30 -2.32
C ARG A 774 9.96 -32.33 -1.22
N CYS A 775 10.45 -31.94 -0.04
CA CYS A 775 11.01 -32.91 0.93
C CYS A 775 10.36 -32.97 2.32
N SER A 776 9.26 -32.27 2.61
CA SER A 776 8.75 -32.19 3.99
C SER A 776 7.72 -33.26 4.40
N TRP A 777 7.34 -34.19 3.52
CA TRP A 777 6.27 -35.19 3.82
C TRP A 777 6.72 -36.65 3.74
N ALA A 778 8.03 -36.90 3.81
CA ALA A 778 8.56 -38.26 3.92
C ALA A 778 9.82 -38.29 4.79
N ARG A 779 9.66 -37.97 6.08
CA ARG A 779 10.48 -38.50 7.17
C ARG A 779 9.74 -38.41 8.49
#